data_AF-A0A1B0CGE0-F1
#
_entry.id   AF-A0A1B0CGE0-F1
#
_cell.length_a   1.000
_cell.length_b   1.000
_cell.length_c   1.000
_cell.angle_alpha   90.00
_cell.angle_beta   90.00
_cell.angle_gamma   90.00
#
_symmetry.space_group_name_H-M   'P 1'
#
loop_
_entity.id
_entity.type
_entity.pdbx_description
1 polymer ?
#
loop_
_entity_poly.entity_id
_entity_poly.type
_entity_poly.pdbx_seq_one_letter_code
_entity_poly.pdbx_strand_id
1 'polypeptide(L)'
;MDYEYTLPKLDYLSILDFIPGAMENWGTFLFDSQYMLYKNDSTTERQKMTMARIMTHELVHNYFGSLVGVKWWSDMWMMEAFANFGEFYFTDVFLPGYHFKEVYVTEVMHRSLIDHGFIGTRPIASYIEEPREVRRILEGYLSKAALTMRMLFYAFGEDVFQKCVRHIVHSMALSTITPEEMYEIFERVIEENEEIPDDVKVSEILRTWFEQPGYPLLNIRRDYEANTVVVTQQRFLSARNESVTTNSSWFIPLSLSTSREPNMEDTTPYAWMKPGVGELTLKPNLVVSWGEDDWVLFNIQQTGYFRINYDTQNWILLAKELHQGYPFRIPPLNRAQLIDDSFNLAYSDVIDFTVALDIIKYVIKEDQYTVWTAANRHLLSLNRRLDGPSYEKYFGRFLQHITEEHLDKLDVFENINPNETISATFLRPIVVDLACRAGSGKCLTATRVLVMAESMTGHRLVPREVSSAYYCHGLKNANLETFKYFWNKLHNLTHEQERSHFSNSLTCYHDEEVVMEILLTTSSPLSNYTYSNKERLDLFATAFRNGHIRSAINFFQEHHEDIAVAYGFSMSLDGLLREMTSYLHLADDIKAFLAMLDTLIMHNYISDEQKSRIIDEMEHNFEWVEENKAEIESWIQNYFEPGSVNAADNEELINTNQQEGDKKQRYQADC
;
A
#
# COMPACT_ATOMS: atom_id res chain seq x y z
N MET A 1 -7.20 25.80 15.85
CA MET A 1 -6.37 26.93 15.38
C MET A 1 -7.07 28.21 15.81
N ASP A 2 -6.54 28.98 16.75
CA ASP A 2 -7.17 30.25 17.20
C ASP A 2 -6.79 31.41 16.25
N TYR A 3 -6.89 31.15 14.93
CA TYR A 3 -6.57 32.10 13.87
C TYR A 3 -7.67 32.04 12.82
N GLU A 4 -8.48 33.10 12.72
CA GLU A 4 -9.60 33.15 11.79
C GLU A 4 -9.13 33.21 10.33
N TYR A 5 -9.93 32.64 9.42
CA TYR A 5 -9.70 32.77 7.99
C TYR A 5 -9.73 34.25 7.56
N THR A 6 -8.74 34.68 6.79
CA THR A 6 -8.43 36.11 6.58
C THR A 6 -9.18 36.75 5.41
N LEU A 7 -9.72 35.97 4.48
CA LEU A 7 -10.41 36.49 3.29
C LEU A 7 -11.93 36.55 3.51
N PRO A 8 -12.64 37.50 2.87
CA PRO A 8 -14.08 37.66 3.05
C PRO A 8 -14.93 36.53 2.45
N LYS A 9 -14.34 35.67 1.62
CA LYS A 9 -14.99 34.53 0.98
C LYS A 9 -13.97 33.44 0.64
N LEU A 10 -14.47 32.23 0.46
CA LEU A 10 -13.74 31.08 -0.09
C LEU A 10 -14.63 30.41 -1.15
N ASP A 11 -14.23 30.50 -2.41
CA ASP A 11 -14.95 29.90 -3.54
C ASP A 11 -14.41 28.50 -3.84
N TYR A 12 -15.27 27.62 -4.35
CA TYR A 12 -14.93 26.27 -4.81
C TYR A 12 -15.37 26.12 -6.27
N LEU A 13 -14.44 25.83 -7.18
CA LEU A 13 -14.73 25.63 -8.61
C LEU A 13 -14.45 24.20 -9.03
N SER A 14 -15.44 23.61 -9.71
CA SER A 14 -15.28 22.33 -10.41
C SER A 14 -14.65 22.55 -11.78
N ILE A 15 -13.62 21.78 -12.10
CA ILE A 15 -13.00 21.70 -13.41
C ILE A 15 -13.13 20.26 -13.91
N LEU A 16 -13.47 20.09 -15.19
CA LEU A 16 -13.47 18.79 -15.85
C LEU A 16 -12.02 18.42 -16.23
N ASP A 17 -11.63 17.17 -15.97
CA ASP A 17 -10.31 16.61 -16.29
C ASP A 17 -9.12 17.43 -15.72
N PHE A 18 -9.21 17.78 -14.44
CA PHE A 18 -8.18 18.56 -13.74
C PHE A 18 -7.09 17.64 -13.18
N ILE A 19 -5.98 17.54 -13.92
CA ILE A 19 -4.86 16.61 -13.64
C ILE A 19 -4.33 16.67 -12.19
N PRO A 20 -4.12 17.83 -11.55
CA PRO A 20 -3.63 17.87 -10.17
C PRO A 20 -4.62 17.30 -9.13
N GLY A 21 -5.89 17.11 -9.49
CA GLY A 21 -6.97 16.70 -8.60
C GLY A 21 -7.57 17.88 -7.82
N ALA A 22 -6.75 18.66 -7.13
CA ALA A 22 -7.16 19.91 -6.49
C ALA A 22 -6.03 20.96 -6.50
N MET A 23 -6.35 22.23 -6.21
CA MET A 23 -5.37 23.31 -6.10
C MET A 23 -5.88 24.44 -5.18
N GLU A 24 -5.01 24.83 -4.25
CA GLU A 24 -5.28 25.62 -3.05
C GLU A 24 -5.29 27.15 -3.27
N ASN A 25 -5.61 27.64 -4.47
CA ASN A 25 -5.50 29.08 -4.75
C ASN A 25 -6.27 29.91 -3.71
N TRP A 26 -5.59 30.87 -3.09
CA TRP A 26 -6.10 31.49 -1.87
C TRP A 26 -7.41 32.26 -2.10
N GLY A 27 -8.51 31.74 -1.55
CA GLY A 27 -9.87 32.27 -1.71
C GLY A 27 -10.65 31.66 -2.88
N THR A 28 -10.07 30.76 -3.67
CA THR A 28 -10.73 30.09 -4.81
C THR A 28 -10.09 28.73 -5.08
N PHE A 29 -10.57 27.68 -4.42
CA PHE A 29 -10.08 26.33 -4.64
C PHE A 29 -10.58 25.77 -5.98
N LEU A 30 -9.70 25.05 -6.67
CA LEU A 30 -10.04 24.33 -7.88
C LEU A 30 -10.07 22.84 -7.56
N PHE A 31 -11.10 22.14 -8.02
CA PHE A 31 -11.24 20.70 -7.84
C PHE A 31 -11.56 20.03 -9.16
N ASP A 32 -10.97 18.87 -9.40
CA ASP A 32 -11.52 17.94 -10.37
C ASP A 32 -12.95 17.58 -9.97
N SER A 33 -13.83 17.52 -10.97
CA SER A 33 -15.24 17.21 -10.78
C SER A 33 -15.50 15.93 -9.96
N GLN A 34 -14.64 14.92 -10.08
CA GLN A 34 -14.78 13.66 -9.36
C GLN A 34 -14.54 13.78 -7.84
N TYR A 35 -13.83 14.83 -7.40
CA TYR A 35 -13.50 15.07 -5.99
C TYR A 35 -14.42 16.09 -5.32
N MET A 36 -15.36 16.69 -6.05
CA MET A 36 -16.26 17.72 -5.52
C MET A 36 -17.74 17.46 -5.79
N LEU A 37 -18.12 16.84 -6.91
CA LEU A 37 -19.53 16.67 -7.27
C LEU A 37 -20.14 15.45 -6.56
N TYR A 38 -21.04 15.72 -5.61
CA TYR A 38 -21.83 14.72 -4.92
C TYR A 38 -23.16 14.45 -5.64
N LYS A 39 -23.51 13.17 -5.84
CA LYS A 39 -24.81 12.76 -6.35
C LYS A 39 -25.42 11.71 -5.45
N ASN A 40 -26.61 12.04 -4.92
CA ASN A 40 -27.36 11.12 -4.07
C ASN A 40 -27.58 9.77 -4.78
N ASP A 41 -27.42 8.67 -4.06
CA ASP A 41 -27.59 7.30 -4.52
C ASP A 41 -26.57 6.82 -5.59
N SER A 42 -25.64 7.67 -6.03
CA SER A 42 -24.57 7.32 -6.99
C SER A 42 -23.18 7.37 -6.37
N THR A 43 -22.91 8.29 -5.45
CA THR A 43 -21.62 8.44 -4.78
C THR A 43 -21.43 7.40 -3.67
N THR A 44 -20.42 6.53 -3.82
CA THR A 44 -19.99 5.49 -2.87
C THR A 44 -19.42 6.07 -1.57
N GLU A 45 -19.27 5.23 -0.54
CA GLU A 45 -18.67 5.64 0.73
C GLU A 45 -17.19 5.98 0.54
N ARG A 46 -16.47 5.22 -0.29
CA ARG A 46 -15.07 5.52 -0.62
C ARG A 46 -14.90 6.87 -1.34
N GLN A 47 -15.86 7.23 -2.20
CA GLN A 47 -15.87 8.56 -2.83
C GLN A 47 -16.06 9.65 -1.81
N LYS A 48 -17.08 9.56 -0.94
CA LYS A 48 -17.34 10.55 0.11
C LYS A 48 -16.09 10.77 0.96
N MET A 49 -15.43 9.68 1.34
CA MET A 49 -14.19 9.69 2.10
C MET A 49 -13.05 10.42 1.36
N THR A 50 -12.88 10.14 0.06
CA THR A 50 -11.89 10.82 -0.79
C THR A 50 -12.19 12.32 -0.94
N MET A 51 -13.45 12.67 -1.20
CA MET A 51 -13.91 14.06 -1.31
C MET A 51 -13.64 14.83 -0.02
N ALA A 52 -14.05 14.28 1.13
CA ALA A 52 -13.85 14.91 2.43
C ALA A 52 -12.37 15.13 2.73
N ARG A 53 -11.52 14.14 2.44
CA ARG A 53 -10.07 14.22 2.62
C ARG A 53 -9.46 15.35 1.78
N ILE A 54 -9.67 15.35 0.46
CA ILE A 54 -9.08 16.36 -0.43
C ILE A 54 -9.62 17.75 -0.08
N MET A 55 -10.93 17.91 0.20
CA MET A 55 -11.47 19.20 0.64
C MET A 55 -10.81 19.70 1.94
N THR A 56 -10.51 18.79 2.87
CA THR A 56 -9.81 19.12 4.12
C THR A 56 -8.35 19.47 3.88
N HIS A 57 -7.67 18.76 2.97
CA HIS A 57 -6.30 19.06 2.53
C HIS A 57 -6.18 20.52 2.05
N GLU A 58 -7.04 20.92 1.11
CA GLU A 58 -7.07 22.29 0.59
C GLU A 58 -7.40 23.31 1.70
N LEU A 59 -8.30 22.98 2.62
CA LEU A 59 -8.63 23.85 3.76
C LEU A 59 -7.42 24.11 4.67
N VAL A 60 -6.56 23.11 4.89
CA VAL A 60 -5.31 23.29 5.65
C VAL A 60 -4.35 24.22 4.90
N HIS A 61 -4.33 24.15 3.57
CA HIS A 61 -3.49 25.01 2.75
C HIS A 61 -3.82 26.51 2.82
N ASN A 62 -5.02 26.88 3.29
CA ASN A 62 -5.31 28.29 3.63
C ASN A 62 -4.33 28.84 4.68
N TYR A 63 -3.82 27.98 5.57
CA TYR A 63 -2.85 28.34 6.59
C TYR A 63 -1.41 28.01 6.15
N PHE A 64 -1.18 26.80 5.63
CA PHE A 64 0.14 26.31 5.22
C PHE A 64 0.25 26.20 3.70
N GLY A 65 0.87 27.19 3.05
CA GLY A 65 0.95 27.32 1.60
C GLY A 65 0.44 28.69 1.15
N SER A 66 -0.68 29.14 1.72
CA SER A 66 -1.27 30.46 1.45
C SER A 66 -0.87 31.52 2.47
N LEU A 67 -1.29 31.39 3.74
CA LEU A 67 -1.00 32.39 4.79
C LEU A 67 0.48 32.36 5.20
N VAL A 68 1.03 31.17 5.39
CA VAL A 68 2.46 30.94 5.63
C VAL A 68 3.00 30.20 4.41
N GLY A 69 3.85 30.87 3.62
CA GLY A 69 4.49 30.27 2.44
C GLY A 69 5.85 29.66 2.76
N VAL A 70 6.45 28.98 1.78
CA VAL A 70 7.87 28.59 1.84
C VAL A 70 8.74 29.60 1.11
N LYS A 71 10.01 29.70 1.52
CA LYS A 71 10.97 30.59 0.87
C LYS A 71 11.40 30.10 -0.51
N TRP A 72 11.46 28.77 -0.70
CA TRP A 72 11.86 28.13 -1.95
C TRP A 72 11.16 26.79 -2.15
N TRP A 73 11.10 26.32 -3.40
CA TRP A 73 10.44 25.06 -3.78
C TRP A 73 11.02 23.81 -3.10
N SER A 74 12.29 23.86 -2.69
CA SER A 74 12.94 22.80 -1.90
C SER A 74 12.25 22.52 -0.57
N ASP A 75 11.54 23.50 -0.02
CA ASP A 75 10.90 23.41 1.29
C ASP A 75 9.39 23.12 1.19
N MET A 76 8.85 22.91 -0.02
CA MET A 76 7.42 22.64 -0.25
C MET A 76 6.89 21.47 0.58
N TRP A 77 7.76 20.50 0.89
CA TRP A 77 7.42 19.38 1.75
C TRP A 77 6.85 19.82 3.10
N MET A 78 7.22 21.00 3.63
CA MET A 78 6.70 21.50 4.90
C MET A 78 5.18 21.75 4.81
N MET A 79 4.74 22.42 3.74
CA MET A 79 3.34 22.79 3.57
C MET A 79 2.48 21.55 3.30
N GLU A 80 2.98 20.68 2.43
CA GLU A 80 2.35 19.41 2.09
C GLU A 80 2.33 18.44 3.28
N ALA A 81 3.34 18.47 4.16
CA ALA A 81 3.35 17.66 5.37
C ALA A 81 2.22 18.07 6.34
N PHE A 82 1.99 19.38 6.53
CA PHE A 82 0.89 19.85 7.36
C PHE A 82 -0.48 19.58 6.73
N ALA A 83 -0.62 19.80 5.42
CA ALA A 83 -1.87 19.52 4.71
C ALA A 83 -2.20 18.02 4.70
N ASN A 84 -1.24 17.17 4.37
CA ASN A 84 -1.42 15.71 4.34
C ASN A 84 -1.66 15.11 5.74
N PHE A 85 -0.99 15.60 6.78
CA PHE A 85 -1.31 15.14 8.14
C PHE A 85 -2.69 15.68 8.59
N GLY A 86 -2.96 16.95 8.31
CA GLY A 86 -4.19 17.64 8.66
C GLY A 86 -5.42 17.05 7.99
N GLU A 87 -5.35 16.62 6.73
CA GLU A 87 -6.48 16.01 6.02
C GLU A 87 -7.00 14.77 6.77
N PHE A 88 -6.13 13.88 7.25
CA PHE A 88 -6.55 12.69 7.99
C PHE A 88 -6.94 13.03 9.42
N TYR A 89 -6.20 13.92 10.09
CA TYR A 89 -6.51 14.32 11.46
C TYR A 89 -7.88 14.99 11.58
N PHE A 90 -8.15 16.01 10.76
CA PHE A 90 -9.42 16.75 10.85
C PHE A 90 -10.59 15.94 10.30
N THR A 91 -10.41 15.14 9.25
CA THR A 91 -11.51 14.27 8.78
C THR A 91 -11.86 13.19 9.79
N ASP A 92 -10.91 12.63 10.53
CA ASP A 92 -11.20 11.71 11.64
C ASP A 92 -12.06 12.38 12.73
N VAL A 93 -11.74 13.63 13.07
CA VAL A 93 -12.47 14.42 14.06
C VAL A 93 -13.90 14.72 13.60
N PHE A 94 -14.10 15.12 12.34
CA PHE A 94 -15.41 15.53 11.82
C PHE A 94 -16.26 14.38 11.28
N LEU A 95 -15.64 13.26 10.90
CA LEU A 95 -16.26 12.07 10.30
C LEU A 95 -15.74 10.77 10.95
N PRO A 96 -15.90 10.58 12.28
CA PRO A 96 -15.26 9.49 13.02
C PRO A 96 -15.68 8.08 12.57
N GLY A 97 -16.82 7.93 11.90
CA GLY A 97 -17.27 6.63 11.39
C GLY A 97 -16.41 6.05 10.25
N TYR A 98 -15.54 6.85 9.63
CA TYR A 98 -14.66 6.42 8.54
C TYR A 98 -13.26 5.98 9.00
N HIS A 99 -12.90 6.16 10.29
CA HIS A 99 -11.63 5.68 10.85
C HIS A 99 -10.39 6.17 10.07
N PHE A 100 -10.34 7.48 9.79
CA PHE A 100 -9.30 8.08 8.95
C PHE A 100 -7.90 7.92 9.56
N LYS A 101 -7.77 7.89 10.89
CA LYS A 101 -6.48 7.62 11.56
C LYS A 101 -5.94 6.23 11.19
N GLU A 102 -6.79 5.23 11.18
CA GLU A 102 -6.41 3.86 10.88
C GLU A 102 -6.11 3.67 9.38
N VAL A 103 -6.94 4.28 8.52
CA VAL A 103 -6.72 4.33 7.07
C VAL A 103 -5.36 4.95 6.76
N TYR A 104 -5.01 6.05 7.44
CA TYR A 104 -3.76 6.76 7.19
C TYR A 104 -2.54 5.86 7.37
N VAL A 105 -2.57 4.99 8.37
CA VAL A 105 -1.50 4.01 8.60
C VAL A 105 -1.50 2.95 7.50
N THR A 106 -2.62 2.28 7.26
CA THR A 106 -2.62 1.07 6.41
C THR A 106 -2.53 1.38 4.91
N GLU A 107 -3.05 2.53 4.48
CA GLU A 107 -3.08 2.92 3.06
C GLU A 107 -1.98 3.92 2.68
N VAL A 108 -1.58 4.82 3.59
CA VAL A 108 -0.54 5.82 3.29
C VAL A 108 0.81 5.43 3.89
N MET A 109 0.88 5.12 5.19
CA MET A 109 2.17 4.78 5.82
C MET A 109 2.78 3.51 5.25
N HIS A 110 2.04 2.40 5.21
CA HIS A 110 2.60 1.14 4.69
C HIS A 110 3.04 1.27 3.23
N ARG A 111 2.34 2.06 2.41
CA ARG A 111 2.76 2.34 1.03
C ARG A 111 4.02 3.19 0.98
N SER A 112 4.06 4.26 1.78
CA SER A 112 5.22 5.14 1.89
C SER A 112 6.48 4.38 2.34
N LEU A 113 6.36 3.43 3.27
CA LEU A 113 7.46 2.55 3.69
C LEU A 113 7.95 1.64 2.54
N ILE A 114 7.09 1.23 1.61
CA ILE A 114 7.54 0.51 0.41
C ILE A 114 8.32 1.45 -0.50
N ASP A 115 7.74 2.63 -0.81
CA ASP A 115 8.35 3.62 -1.71
C ASP A 115 9.72 4.13 -1.22
N HIS A 116 9.94 4.12 0.10
CA HIS A 116 11.20 4.56 0.74
C HIS A 116 12.13 3.41 1.16
N GLY A 117 11.81 2.17 0.79
CA GLY A 117 12.61 0.98 1.11
C GLY A 117 13.77 0.69 0.14
N PHE A 118 14.01 1.53 -0.87
CA PHE A 118 15.00 1.27 -1.92
C PHE A 118 16.33 2.02 -1.66
N ILE A 119 17.46 1.48 -2.14
CA ILE A 119 18.75 2.18 -2.01
C ILE A 119 18.74 3.56 -2.69
N GLY A 120 18.05 3.67 -3.83
CA GLY A 120 17.93 4.89 -4.64
C GLY A 120 16.98 5.96 -4.11
N THR A 121 16.30 5.72 -2.98
CA THR A 121 15.48 6.74 -2.31
C THR A 121 16.31 7.99 -2.01
N ARG A 122 15.69 9.17 -2.13
CA ARG A 122 16.35 10.47 -1.87
C ARG A 122 15.90 11.08 -0.54
N PRO A 123 16.72 11.95 0.08
CA PRO A 123 16.28 12.80 1.19
C PRO A 123 15.10 13.70 0.80
N ILE A 124 14.25 14.03 1.78
CA ILE A 124 13.15 15.00 1.60
C ILE A 124 13.74 16.40 1.40
N ALA A 125 14.67 16.79 2.26
CA ALA A 125 15.39 18.06 2.16
C ALA A 125 16.45 17.95 1.05
N SER A 126 16.03 18.16 -0.19
CA SER A 126 16.90 18.20 -1.37
C SER A 126 16.73 19.53 -2.09
N TYR A 127 17.84 20.17 -2.46
CA TYR A 127 17.79 21.41 -3.23
C TYR A 127 17.25 21.16 -4.65
N ILE A 128 16.47 22.11 -5.17
CA ILE A 128 15.78 22.02 -6.46
C ILE A 128 16.02 23.30 -7.24
N GLU A 129 16.27 23.17 -8.54
CA GLU A 129 16.37 24.31 -9.46
C GLU A 129 15.42 24.20 -10.65
N GLU A 130 15.21 22.99 -11.19
CA GLU A 130 14.50 22.84 -12.46
C GLU A 130 13.00 22.58 -12.27
N PRO A 131 12.12 23.12 -13.14
CA PRO A 131 10.67 22.90 -13.06
C PRO A 131 10.24 21.41 -13.08
N ARG A 132 11.02 20.54 -13.73
CA ARG A 132 10.75 19.09 -13.72
C ARG A 132 11.00 18.45 -12.36
N GLU A 133 11.94 18.98 -11.60
CA GLU A 133 12.29 18.48 -10.27
C GLU A 133 11.22 18.90 -9.26
N VAL A 134 10.65 20.10 -9.40
CA VAL A 134 9.50 20.55 -8.59
C VAL A 134 8.33 19.58 -8.75
N ARG A 135 7.94 19.26 -10.00
CA ARG A 135 6.88 18.27 -10.27
C ARG A 135 7.19 16.91 -9.64
N ARG A 136 8.43 16.44 -9.77
CA ARG A 136 8.85 15.15 -9.22
C ARG A 136 8.74 15.06 -7.70
N ILE A 137 8.91 16.17 -6.97
CA ILE A 137 8.70 16.21 -5.51
C ILE A 137 7.21 16.26 -5.17
N LEU A 138 6.40 17.00 -5.92
CA LEU A 138 4.95 17.02 -5.70
C LEU A 138 4.29 15.68 -6.06
N GLU A 139 4.85 14.94 -7.03
CA GLU A 139 4.34 13.65 -7.50
C GLU A 139 4.81 12.44 -6.67
N GLY A 140 5.72 12.61 -5.71
CA GLY A 140 6.17 11.51 -4.85
C GLY A 140 6.95 11.97 -3.62
N TYR A 141 6.96 11.13 -2.57
CA TYR A 141 7.84 11.25 -1.39
C TYR A 141 7.42 12.24 -0.27
N LEU A 142 6.28 12.94 -0.39
CA LEU A 142 5.81 13.87 0.66
C LEU A 142 5.07 13.19 1.81
N SER A 143 4.56 11.98 1.60
CA SER A 143 3.89 11.18 2.66
C SER A 143 4.84 10.90 3.83
N LYS A 144 6.14 10.64 3.57
CA LYS A 144 7.12 10.48 4.64
C LYS A 144 7.21 11.75 5.51
N ALA A 145 7.15 12.93 4.91
CA ALA A 145 7.23 14.19 5.66
C ALA A 145 6.04 14.36 6.61
N ALA A 146 4.83 14.13 6.11
CA ALA A 146 3.60 14.15 6.89
C ALA A 146 3.59 13.10 8.02
N LEU A 147 4.09 11.89 7.74
CA LEU A 147 4.15 10.80 8.72
C LEU A 147 5.22 11.05 9.79
N THR A 148 6.33 11.74 9.47
CA THR A 148 7.27 12.25 10.49
C THR A 148 6.60 13.30 11.38
N MET A 149 5.79 14.20 10.81
CA MET A 149 5.03 15.18 11.61
C MET A 149 4.00 14.49 12.50
N ARG A 150 3.32 13.45 12.00
CA ARG A 150 2.46 12.59 12.82
C ARG A 150 3.24 11.91 13.95
N MET A 151 4.43 11.40 13.69
CA MET A 151 5.27 10.79 14.74
C MET A 151 5.60 11.81 15.84
N LEU A 152 5.95 13.05 15.48
CA LEU A 152 6.17 14.12 16.47
C LEU A 152 4.90 14.48 17.25
N PHE A 153 3.75 14.53 16.58
CA PHE A 153 2.45 14.79 17.21
C PHE A 153 2.18 13.78 18.34
N TYR A 154 2.43 12.49 18.12
CA TYR A 154 2.23 11.47 19.14
C TYR A 154 3.37 11.42 20.17
N ALA A 155 4.62 11.69 19.77
CA ALA A 155 5.78 11.63 20.66
C ALA A 155 5.81 12.78 21.69
N PHE A 156 5.33 13.97 21.31
CA PHE A 156 5.28 15.14 22.18
C PHE A 156 3.87 15.45 22.73
N GLY A 157 2.85 14.78 22.21
CA GLY A 157 1.46 15.00 22.57
C GLY A 157 0.77 16.08 21.74
N GLU A 158 -0.53 15.90 21.55
CA GLU A 158 -1.40 16.74 20.72
C GLU A 158 -1.32 18.23 21.12
N ASP A 159 -1.43 18.52 22.42
CA ASP A 159 -1.46 19.90 22.92
C ASP A 159 -0.17 20.66 22.60
N VAL A 160 0.98 20.01 22.74
CA VAL A 160 2.30 20.61 22.46
C VAL A 160 2.44 20.85 20.97
N PHE A 161 2.11 19.85 20.14
CA PHE A 161 2.17 19.97 18.68
C PHE A 161 1.25 21.10 18.17
N GLN A 162 0.02 21.19 18.68
CA GLN A 162 -0.89 22.27 18.32
C GLN A 162 -0.37 23.65 18.79
N LYS A 163 0.31 23.74 19.93
CA LYS A 163 0.99 24.98 20.36
C LYS A 163 2.10 25.37 19.37
N CYS A 164 2.92 24.43 18.89
CA CYS A 164 3.94 24.69 17.89
C CYS A 164 3.32 25.25 16.59
N VAL A 165 2.29 24.57 16.09
CA VAL A 165 1.54 24.97 14.88
C VAL A 165 0.94 26.37 15.03
N ARG A 166 0.32 26.69 16.18
CA ARG A 166 -0.19 28.04 16.46
C ARG A 166 0.92 29.09 16.42
N HIS A 167 2.06 28.82 17.05
CA HIS A 167 3.19 29.76 17.04
C HIS A 167 3.67 30.05 15.61
N ILE A 168 3.81 29.03 14.78
CA ILE A 168 4.18 29.21 13.36
C ILE A 168 3.19 30.11 12.64
N VAL A 169 1.89 29.78 12.71
CA VAL A 169 0.84 30.53 12.01
C VAL A 169 0.82 31.99 12.46
N HIS A 170 0.91 32.26 13.77
CA HIS A 170 0.91 33.63 14.28
C HIS A 170 2.20 34.40 13.97
N SER A 171 3.37 33.76 14.03
CA SER A 171 4.65 34.44 13.82
C SER A 171 4.98 34.66 12.34
N MET A 172 4.47 33.80 11.45
CA MET A 172 4.81 33.80 10.02
C MET A 172 3.64 34.19 9.11
N ALA A 173 2.52 34.66 9.66
CA ALA A 173 1.38 35.12 8.87
C ALA A 173 1.79 36.17 7.83
N LEU A 174 1.37 35.95 6.57
CA LEU A 174 1.70 36.79 5.40
C LEU A 174 3.21 36.86 5.09
N SER A 175 3.96 35.82 5.47
CA SER A 175 5.39 35.70 5.26
C SER A 175 5.76 34.30 4.76
N THR A 176 7.07 34.07 4.59
CA THR A 176 7.66 32.77 4.24
C THR A 176 8.44 32.22 5.42
N ILE A 177 8.40 30.90 5.62
CA ILE A 177 9.19 30.17 6.63
C ILE A 177 10.27 29.28 5.97
N THR A 178 11.39 29.10 6.65
CA THR A 178 12.46 28.12 6.34
C THR A 178 12.42 26.92 7.29
N PRO A 179 13.00 25.75 6.93
CA PRO A 179 13.09 24.60 7.82
C PRO A 179 13.73 24.94 9.17
N GLU A 180 14.81 25.71 9.18
CA GLU A 180 15.51 26.14 10.40
C GLU A 180 14.61 26.95 11.33
N GLU A 181 13.87 27.93 10.81
CA GLU A 181 12.92 28.72 11.60
C GLU A 181 11.78 27.85 12.17
N MET A 182 11.30 26.85 11.40
CA MET A 182 10.32 25.90 11.91
C MET A 182 10.89 25.07 13.06
N TYR A 183 12.11 24.55 12.91
CA TYR A 183 12.77 23.76 13.96
C TYR A 183 12.97 24.60 15.22
N GLU A 184 13.40 25.85 15.10
CA GLU A 184 13.57 26.77 16.24
C GLU A 184 12.26 27.07 16.97
N ILE A 185 11.15 27.22 16.23
CA ILE A 185 9.82 27.43 16.85
C ILE A 185 9.38 26.17 17.61
N PHE A 186 9.53 24.99 17.01
CA PHE A 186 9.22 23.73 17.68
C PHE A 186 10.07 23.52 18.93
N GLU A 187 11.38 23.74 18.82
CA GLU A 187 12.34 23.59 19.92
C GLU A 187 11.93 24.48 21.10
N ARG A 188 11.64 25.76 20.86
CA ARG A 188 11.23 26.70 21.91
C ARG A 188 9.97 26.25 22.66
N VAL A 189 8.95 25.79 21.96
CA VAL A 189 7.68 25.36 22.57
C VAL A 189 7.85 24.05 23.34
N ILE A 190 8.73 23.17 22.87
CA ILE A 190 9.00 21.88 23.50
C ILE A 190 9.90 22.02 24.73
N GLU A 191 10.88 22.93 24.72
CA GLU A 191 11.71 23.26 25.88
C GLU A 191 10.90 23.86 27.05
N GLU A 192 9.72 24.42 26.79
CA GLU A 192 8.78 24.88 27.83
C GLU A 192 8.02 23.73 28.52
N ASN A 193 8.10 22.50 27.99
CA ASN A 193 7.42 21.33 28.55
C ASN A 193 8.38 20.46 29.37
N GLU A 194 8.23 20.49 30.70
CA GLU A 194 9.06 19.73 31.64
C GLU A 194 8.93 18.20 31.52
N GLU A 195 7.93 17.68 30.80
CA GLU A 195 7.75 16.23 30.58
C GLU A 195 8.69 15.66 29.50
N ILE A 196 9.29 16.52 28.66
CA ILE A 196 10.18 16.10 27.57
C ILE A 196 11.63 16.19 28.07
N PRO A 197 12.46 15.14 27.90
CA PRO A 197 13.85 15.18 28.37
C PRO A 197 14.67 16.30 27.72
N ASP A 198 15.46 17.03 28.51
CA ASP A 198 16.30 18.17 28.06
C ASP A 198 17.26 17.83 26.90
N ASP A 199 17.63 16.55 26.81
CA ASP A 199 18.57 16.01 25.83
C ASP A 199 17.88 15.48 24.55
N VAL A 200 16.58 15.72 24.40
CA VAL A 200 15.79 15.50 23.19
C VAL A 200 15.62 16.83 22.45
N LYS A 201 16.37 17.00 21.36
CA LYS A 201 16.32 18.20 20.52
C LYS A 201 15.53 17.93 19.25
N VAL A 202 14.49 18.73 19.01
CA VAL A 202 13.57 18.56 17.87
C VAL A 202 14.29 18.77 16.56
N SER A 203 15.19 19.75 16.52
CA SER A 203 16.05 20.00 15.39
C SER A 203 16.90 18.77 15.03
N GLU A 204 17.46 18.05 16.01
CA GLU A 204 18.20 16.82 15.76
C GLU A 204 17.29 15.70 15.24
N ILE A 205 16.08 15.56 15.80
CA ILE A 205 15.09 14.59 15.31
C ILE A 205 14.80 14.86 13.84
N LEU A 206 14.29 16.05 13.50
CA LEU A 206 13.83 16.37 12.16
C LEU A 206 14.94 16.27 11.11
N ARG A 207 16.18 16.68 11.44
CA ARG A 207 17.34 16.50 10.54
C ARG A 207 17.56 15.03 10.20
N THR A 208 17.54 14.14 11.20
CA THR A 208 17.72 12.70 10.93
C THR A 208 16.58 12.09 10.09
N TRP A 209 15.40 12.71 10.03
CA TRP A 209 14.29 12.21 9.21
C TRP A 209 14.26 12.82 7.80
N PHE A 210 14.68 14.08 7.62
CA PHE A 210 14.53 14.80 6.35
C PHE A 210 15.79 14.89 5.51
N GLU A 211 16.98 14.93 6.13
CA GLU A 211 18.26 15.12 5.42
C GLU A 211 18.89 13.82 4.93
N GLN A 212 18.33 12.67 5.28
CA GLN A 212 18.80 11.35 4.84
C GLN A 212 17.70 10.51 4.18
N PRO A 213 18.07 9.63 3.23
CA PRO A 213 17.12 8.79 2.52
C PRO A 213 16.66 7.60 3.37
N GLY A 214 15.50 7.04 3.02
CA GLY A 214 14.96 5.83 3.64
C GLY A 214 14.45 6.05 5.07
N TYR A 215 14.37 4.96 5.83
CA TYR A 215 13.90 4.91 7.22
C TYR A 215 14.55 3.72 7.95
N PRO A 216 14.49 3.67 9.29
CA PRO A 216 15.12 2.59 10.04
C PRO A 216 14.27 1.32 10.11
N LEU A 217 14.95 0.18 10.13
CA LEU A 217 14.52 -1.05 10.77
C LEU A 217 15.03 -1.06 12.21
N LEU A 218 14.13 -1.22 13.17
CA LEU A 218 14.48 -1.53 14.55
C LEU A 218 14.55 -3.03 14.76
N ASN A 219 15.66 -3.54 15.29
CA ASN A 219 15.76 -4.93 15.73
C ASN A 219 15.61 -4.98 17.25
N ILE A 220 14.62 -5.73 17.71
CA ILE A 220 14.27 -5.94 19.12
C ILE A 220 14.70 -7.35 19.50
N ARG A 221 15.80 -7.45 20.24
CA ARG A 221 16.32 -8.72 20.73
C ARG A 221 16.11 -8.83 22.23
N ARG A 222 15.31 -9.80 22.65
CA ARG A 222 15.12 -10.09 24.07
C ARG A 222 16.23 -10.97 24.60
N ASP A 223 16.77 -10.58 25.74
CA ASP A 223 17.56 -11.45 26.60
C ASP A 223 16.63 -11.99 27.68
N TYR A 224 16.16 -13.22 27.46
CA TYR A 224 15.18 -13.89 28.31
C TYR A 224 15.76 -14.22 29.70
N GLU A 225 17.06 -14.54 29.80
CA GLU A 225 17.72 -14.84 31.07
C GLU A 225 17.97 -13.58 31.90
N ALA A 226 18.49 -12.52 31.28
CA ALA A 226 18.74 -11.25 31.95
C ALA A 226 17.47 -10.40 32.14
N ASN A 227 16.36 -10.83 31.53
CA ASN A 227 15.10 -10.12 31.41
C ASN A 227 15.26 -8.68 30.88
N THR A 228 16.01 -8.52 29.80
CA THR A 228 16.28 -7.22 29.16
C THR A 228 15.90 -7.22 27.69
N VAL A 229 15.69 -6.05 27.12
CA VAL A 229 15.43 -5.87 25.67
C VAL A 229 16.55 -5.02 25.09
N VAL A 230 17.24 -5.54 24.08
CA VAL A 230 18.26 -4.81 23.32
C VAL A 230 17.64 -4.31 22.03
N VAL A 231 17.69 -3.00 21.82
CA VAL A 231 17.19 -2.33 20.62
C VAL A 231 18.39 -1.85 19.79
N THR A 232 18.42 -2.23 18.52
CA THR A 232 19.37 -1.70 17.54
C THR A 232 18.64 -1.13 16.34
N GLN A 233 19.30 -0.29 15.56
CA GLN A 233 18.74 0.30 14.35
C GLN A 233 19.68 0.15 13.16
N GLN A 234 19.10 -0.01 11.98
CA GLN A 234 19.80 0.06 10.69
C GLN A 234 18.84 0.62 9.63
N ARG A 235 19.34 1.11 8.49
CA ARG A 235 18.46 1.47 7.37
C ARG A 235 17.76 0.22 6.85
N PHE A 236 16.44 0.26 6.70
CA PHE A 236 15.70 -0.80 6.03
C PHE A 236 15.93 -0.73 4.51
N LEU A 237 16.15 -1.88 3.89
CA LEU A 237 16.21 -2.04 2.45
C LEU A 237 15.33 -3.22 2.04
N SER A 238 14.49 -3.03 1.03
CA SER A 238 13.59 -4.07 0.53
C SER A 238 14.36 -5.18 -0.20
N ALA A 239 15.47 -4.83 -0.87
CA ALA A 239 16.28 -5.76 -1.66
C ALA A 239 17.36 -6.46 -0.82
N ARG A 240 17.47 -7.77 -0.99
CA ARG A 240 18.33 -8.69 -0.20
C ARG A 240 19.84 -8.40 -0.32
N ASN A 241 20.29 -8.00 -1.51
CA ASN A 241 21.71 -7.85 -1.84
C ASN A 241 22.19 -6.38 -1.83
N GLU A 242 21.33 -5.46 -1.39
CA GLU A 242 21.73 -4.07 -1.23
C GLU A 242 22.29 -3.85 0.17
N SER A 243 23.47 -3.22 0.25
CA SER A 243 24.06 -2.83 1.52
C SER A 243 24.29 -1.33 1.55
N VAL A 244 24.06 -0.74 2.71
CA VAL A 244 24.27 0.68 2.92
C VAL A 244 25.72 0.87 3.39
N THR A 245 26.50 1.62 2.62
CA THR A 245 27.89 1.95 2.97
C THR A 245 27.99 3.12 3.95
N THR A 246 26.90 3.86 4.16
CA THR A 246 26.80 5.00 5.08
C THR A 246 26.20 4.58 6.42
N ASN A 247 26.80 5.05 7.53
CA ASN A 247 26.24 4.87 8.87
C ASN A 247 25.03 5.79 9.11
N SER A 248 23.91 5.54 8.43
CA SER A 248 22.65 6.24 8.67
C SER A 248 22.04 5.80 9.99
N SER A 249 21.67 6.77 10.83
CA SER A 249 20.97 6.52 12.09
C SER A 249 19.95 7.64 12.33
N TRP A 250 18.86 7.29 12.99
CA TRP A 250 17.73 8.16 13.26
C TRP A 250 17.59 8.41 14.75
N PHE A 251 17.00 9.56 15.08
CA PHE A 251 16.51 9.84 16.42
C PHE A 251 15.05 9.38 16.52
N ILE A 252 14.81 8.31 17.29
CA ILE A 252 13.54 7.55 17.23
C ILE A 252 12.86 7.53 18.61
N PRO A 253 11.60 8.00 18.73
CA PRO A 253 10.78 7.77 19.91
C PRO A 253 10.32 6.30 19.95
N LEU A 254 10.52 5.62 21.09
CA LEU A 254 10.15 4.21 21.27
C LEU A 254 8.99 4.09 22.25
N SER A 255 7.78 3.86 21.75
CA SER A 255 6.63 3.42 22.57
C SER A 255 6.64 1.89 22.71
N LEU A 256 6.20 1.39 23.86
CA LEU A 256 6.30 -0.02 24.25
C LEU A 256 5.07 -0.47 25.04
N SER A 257 4.56 -1.65 24.73
CA SER A 257 3.51 -2.35 25.47
C SER A 257 3.84 -3.84 25.59
N THR A 258 3.20 -4.51 26.55
CA THR A 258 3.53 -5.90 26.90
C THR A 258 2.29 -6.73 27.19
N SER A 259 2.46 -8.05 27.20
CA SER A 259 1.38 -8.95 27.64
C SER A 259 0.98 -8.74 29.10
N ARG A 260 1.79 -8.14 29.97
CA ARG A 260 1.37 -7.88 31.36
C ARG A 260 0.59 -6.58 31.47
N GLU A 261 1.08 -5.57 30.76
CA GLU A 261 0.54 -4.21 30.76
C GLU A 261 0.17 -3.82 29.32
N PRO A 262 -0.94 -4.35 28.78
CA PRO A 262 -1.35 -4.15 27.38
C PRO A 262 -2.02 -2.79 27.20
N ASN A 263 -1.41 -1.72 27.70
CA ASN A 263 -1.89 -0.37 27.39
C ASN A 263 -1.47 -0.06 25.96
N MET A 264 -2.44 -0.06 25.04
CA MET A 264 -2.21 0.18 23.61
C MET A 264 -2.74 1.55 23.16
N GLU A 265 -3.08 2.41 24.13
CA GLU A 265 -3.48 3.81 23.92
C GLU A 265 -2.39 4.80 24.31
N ASP A 266 -1.45 4.39 25.17
CA ASP A 266 -0.32 5.24 25.54
C ASP A 266 0.80 5.17 24.50
N THR A 267 0.93 6.26 23.73
CA THR A 267 1.95 6.43 22.70
C THR A 267 3.17 7.19 23.19
N THR A 268 3.20 7.57 24.48
CA THR A 268 4.33 8.31 25.07
C THR A 268 5.62 7.50 24.90
N PRO A 269 6.74 8.12 24.48
CA PRO A 269 8.00 7.42 24.35
C PRO A 269 8.48 6.85 25.69
N TYR A 270 8.61 5.52 25.77
CA TYR A 270 9.25 4.82 26.89
C TYR A 270 10.76 5.11 26.92
N ALA A 271 11.37 5.23 25.74
CA ALA A 271 12.77 5.59 25.57
C ALA A 271 12.98 6.30 24.22
N TRP A 272 14.16 6.89 24.05
CA TRP A 272 14.57 7.49 22.79
C TRP A 272 15.85 6.84 22.29
N MET A 273 15.81 6.31 21.06
CA MET A 273 17.00 5.82 20.37
C MET A 273 17.69 7.00 19.69
N LYS A 274 18.86 7.39 20.20
CA LYS A 274 19.64 8.52 19.66
C LYS A 274 20.45 8.11 18.42
N PRO A 275 20.71 9.04 17.49
CA PRO A 275 21.60 8.78 16.36
C PRO A 275 23.00 8.40 16.85
N GLY A 276 23.64 7.45 16.16
CA GLY A 276 24.98 6.93 16.49
C GLY A 276 25.04 5.96 17.68
N VAL A 277 23.95 5.72 18.42
CA VAL A 277 23.91 4.69 19.46
C VAL A 277 23.85 3.30 18.80
N GLY A 278 24.83 2.44 19.10
CA GLY A 278 24.88 1.09 18.54
C GLY A 278 23.81 0.16 19.11
N GLU A 279 23.68 0.12 20.43
CA GLU A 279 22.69 -0.69 21.13
C GLU A 279 22.09 0.10 22.31
N LEU A 280 20.76 0.03 22.47
CA LEU A 280 20.03 0.55 23.61
C LEU A 280 19.44 -0.62 24.41
N THR A 281 19.89 -0.80 25.65
CA THR A 281 19.37 -1.86 26.53
C THR A 281 18.29 -1.31 27.46
N LEU A 282 17.08 -1.84 27.34
CA LEU A 282 15.93 -1.53 28.17
C LEU A 282 15.73 -2.61 29.23
N LYS A 283 15.36 -2.18 30.44
CA LYS A 283 15.03 -3.05 31.57
C LYS A 283 13.59 -2.82 31.97
N PRO A 284 12.89 -3.85 32.49
CA PRO A 284 11.56 -3.69 33.04
C PRO A 284 11.61 -2.72 34.23
N ASN A 285 10.54 -1.96 34.41
CA ASN A 285 10.38 -1.05 35.53
C ASN A 285 9.02 -1.27 36.21
N LEU A 286 8.62 -0.35 37.10
CA LEU A 286 7.36 -0.46 37.83
C LEU A 286 6.11 -0.23 36.95
N VAL A 287 6.27 0.39 35.79
CA VAL A 287 5.18 0.80 34.89
C VAL A 287 5.02 -0.20 33.73
N VAL A 288 6.13 -0.64 33.14
CA VAL A 288 6.17 -1.59 32.04
C VAL A 288 7.10 -2.74 32.42
N SER A 289 6.54 -3.94 32.52
CA SER A 289 7.27 -5.15 32.92
C SER A 289 6.95 -6.33 32.01
N TRP A 290 7.89 -7.26 31.89
CA TRP A 290 7.76 -8.46 31.08
C TRP A 290 8.53 -9.62 31.73
N GLY A 291 8.10 -10.84 31.47
CA GLY A 291 8.82 -12.09 31.76
C GLY A 291 8.99 -12.92 30.50
N GLU A 292 9.53 -14.13 30.64
CA GLU A 292 9.94 -14.96 29.50
C GLU A 292 8.79 -15.33 28.54
N ASP A 293 7.58 -15.55 29.08
CA ASP A 293 6.38 -15.92 28.32
C ASP A 293 5.56 -14.72 27.81
N ASP A 294 5.95 -13.48 28.15
CA ASP A 294 5.22 -12.28 27.78
C ASP A 294 5.75 -11.70 26.47
N TRP A 295 4.90 -11.42 25.49
CA TRP A 295 5.34 -10.66 24.32
C TRP A 295 5.66 -9.21 24.71
N VAL A 296 6.63 -8.62 24.00
CA VAL A 296 6.86 -7.17 23.95
C VAL A 296 6.52 -6.65 22.56
N LEU A 297 5.87 -5.50 22.49
CA LEU A 297 5.44 -4.88 21.23
C LEU A 297 5.78 -3.39 21.26
N PHE A 298 6.49 -2.96 20.22
CA PHE A 298 6.94 -1.57 20.06
C PHE A 298 6.11 -0.83 19.01
N ASN A 299 6.17 0.51 19.05
CA ASN A 299 5.48 1.40 18.12
C ASN A 299 3.97 1.27 18.20
N ILE A 300 3.43 1.54 19.39
CA ILE A 300 2.00 1.52 19.70
C ILE A 300 1.24 2.41 18.72
N GLN A 301 0.17 1.88 18.12
CA GLN A 301 -0.61 2.50 17.03
C GLN A 301 0.19 2.87 15.77
N GLN A 302 1.38 2.27 15.61
CA GLN A 302 2.33 2.54 14.53
C GLN A 302 2.53 4.05 14.33
N THR A 303 2.76 4.78 15.43
CA THR A 303 2.94 6.24 15.40
C THR A 303 4.24 6.65 14.73
N GLY A 304 5.29 5.85 14.91
CA GLY A 304 6.61 6.02 14.31
C GLY A 304 6.71 5.50 12.87
N TYR A 305 7.47 6.22 12.05
CA TYR A 305 7.72 5.89 10.64
C TYR A 305 8.91 4.94 10.47
N PHE A 306 8.75 3.70 10.94
CA PHE A 306 9.79 2.67 10.88
C PHE A 306 9.21 1.26 10.98
N ARG A 307 9.99 0.27 10.55
CA ARG A 307 9.66 -1.16 10.67
C ARG A 307 10.33 -1.78 11.88
N ILE A 308 9.74 -2.87 12.39
CA ILE A 308 10.26 -3.56 13.57
C ILE A 308 10.43 -5.05 13.29
N ASN A 309 11.64 -5.54 13.54
CA ASN A 309 11.94 -6.95 13.66
C ASN A 309 12.07 -7.34 15.13
N TYR A 310 11.57 -8.52 15.48
CA TYR A 310 11.72 -9.12 16.79
C TYR A 310 12.56 -10.40 16.70
N ASP A 311 13.14 -10.86 17.81
CA ASP A 311 13.66 -12.23 17.87
C ASP A 311 12.55 -13.27 17.65
N THR A 312 12.94 -14.45 17.15
CA THR A 312 12.00 -15.52 16.77
C THR A 312 11.05 -15.91 17.89
N GLN A 313 11.53 -15.96 19.14
CA GLN A 313 10.69 -16.31 20.29
C GLN A 313 9.61 -15.24 20.53
N ASN A 314 9.93 -13.96 20.41
CA ASN A 314 8.93 -12.91 20.56
C ASN A 314 7.92 -12.89 19.40
N TRP A 315 8.36 -13.17 18.16
CA TRP A 315 7.44 -13.39 17.03
C TRP A 315 6.45 -14.54 17.30
N ILE A 316 6.92 -15.65 17.86
CA ILE A 316 6.06 -16.79 18.27
C ILE A 316 5.06 -16.35 19.35
N LEU A 317 5.49 -15.57 20.34
CA LEU A 317 4.60 -15.07 21.40
C LEU A 317 3.52 -14.14 20.84
N LEU A 318 3.88 -13.25 19.91
CA LEU A 318 2.94 -12.36 19.22
C LEU A 318 1.95 -13.14 18.35
N ALA A 319 2.43 -14.12 17.57
CA ALA A 319 1.56 -14.98 16.76
C ALA A 319 0.56 -15.74 17.65
N LYS A 320 1.04 -16.31 18.77
CA LYS A 320 0.20 -17.01 19.76
C LYS A 320 -0.87 -16.08 20.35
N GLU A 321 -0.54 -14.83 20.66
CA GLU A 321 -1.52 -13.83 21.12
C GLU A 321 -2.59 -13.56 20.06
N LEU A 322 -2.20 -13.34 18.81
CA LEU A 322 -3.14 -13.12 17.70
C LEU A 322 -4.06 -14.33 17.47
N HIS A 323 -3.55 -15.55 17.62
CA HIS A 323 -4.35 -16.78 17.46
C HIS A 323 -5.40 -16.96 18.55
N GLN A 324 -5.33 -16.27 19.70
CA GLN A 324 -6.40 -16.33 20.71
C GLN A 324 -7.74 -15.82 20.15
N GLY A 325 -7.70 -14.82 19.25
CA GLY A 325 -8.89 -14.24 18.64
C GLY A 325 -9.62 -13.27 19.57
N TYR A 326 -10.95 -13.14 19.39
CA TYR A 326 -11.74 -12.17 20.14
C TYR A 326 -11.90 -12.51 21.65
N PRO A 327 -11.79 -11.49 22.53
CA PRO A 327 -11.38 -10.12 22.24
C PRO A 327 -9.86 -10.03 22.00
N PHE A 328 -9.46 -9.36 20.91
CA PHE A 328 -8.04 -9.14 20.63
C PHE A 328 -7.43 -8.15 21.64
N ARG A 329 -6.31 -8.53 22.25
CA ARG A 329 -5.54 -7.65 23.16
C ARG A 329 -4.64 -6.66 22.41
N ILE A 330 -4.23 -7.02 21.20
CA ILE A 330 -3.48 -6.15 20.27
C ILE A 330 -4.51 -5.44 19.37
N PRO A 331 -4.54 -4.09 19.30
CA PRO A 331 -5.53 -3.32 18.54
C PRO A 331 -5.26 -3.38 17.02
N PRO A 332 -6.24 -2.97 16.19
CA PRO A 332 -6.18 -3.13 14.74
C PRO A 332 -4.91 -2.56 14.09
N LEU A 333 -4.46 -1.36 14.50
CA LEU A 333 -3.27 -0.73 13.92
C LEU A 333 -2.00 -1.57 14.11
N ASN A 334 -1.78 -2.08 15.33
CA ASN A 334 -0.61 -2.92 15.59
C ASN A 334 -0.75 -4.32 14.99
N ARG A 335 -1.98 -4.84 14.87
CA ARG A 335 -2.24 -6.08 14.12
C ARG A 335 -1.91 -5.93 12.63
N ALA A 336 -2.27 -4.79 12.03
CA ALA A 336 -1.91 -4.44 10.65
C ALA A 336 -0.39 -4.24 10.50
N GLN A 337 0.25 -3.58 11.47
CA GLN A 337 1.71 -3.42 11.52
C GLN A 337 2.41 -4.78 11.56
N LEU A 338 2.00 -5.71 12.42
CA LEU A 338 2.64 -7.02 12.54
C LEU A 338 2.59 -7.79 11.22
N ILE A 339 1.46 -7.74 10.52
CA ILE A 339 1.33 -8.33 9.17
C ILE A 339 2.26 -7.62 8.18
N ASP A 340 2.21 -6.28 8.12
CA ASP A 340 3.00 -5.54 7.12
C ASP A 340 4.51 -5.68 7.36
N ASP A 341 4.96 -5.55 8.61
CA ASP A 341 6.37 -5.70 8.99
C ASP A 341 6.84 -7.13 8.73
N SER A 342 6.13 -8.18 9.18
CA SER A 342 6.59 -9.56 9.00
C SER A 342 6.77 -9.93 7.52
N PHE A 343 5.85 -9.50 6.65
CA PHE A 343 5.96 -9.80 5.22
C PHE A 343 7.09 -9.03 4.54
N ASN A 344 7.23 -7.73 4.80
CA ASN A 344 8.32 -6.96 4.22
C ASN A 344 9.69 -7.45 4.72
N LEU A 345 9.78 -7.87 5.99
CA LEU A 345 11.00 -8.48 6.54
C LEU A 345 11.31 -9.83 5.90
N ALA A 346 10.30 -10.64 5.62
CA ALA A 346 10.47 -11.92 4.94
C ALA A 346 10.87 -11.75 3.47
N TYR A 347 10.30 -10.76 2.76
CA TYR A 347 10.75 -10.43 1.39
C TYR A 347 12.22 -9.99 1.34
N SER A 348 12.70 -9.36 2.41
CA SER A 348 14.08 -8.86 2.54
C SER A 348 15.03 -9.81 3.27
N ASP A 349 14.64 -11.08 3.50
CA ASP A 349 15.43 -12.11 4.19
C ASP A 349 15.91 -11.75 5.61
N VAL A 350 15.17 -10.86 6.28
CA VAL A 350 15.44 -10.52 7.69
C VAL A 350 14.85 -11.57 8.62
N ILE A 351 13.76 -12.23 8.22
CA ILE A 351 13.13 -13.33 8.95
C ILE A 351 12.73 -14.44 7.97
N ASP A 352 12.55 -15.65 8.48
CA ASP A 352 12.03 -16.77 7.69
C ASP A 352 10.58 -16.49 7.25
N PHE A 353 10.25 -16.85 6.00
CA PHE A 353 8.93 -16.59 5.43
C PHE A 353 7.79 -17.25 6.22
N THR A 354 8.08 -18.39 6.85
CA THR A 354 7.15 -19.11 7.72
C THR A 354 6.70 -18.30 8.95
N VAL A 355 7.53 -17.38 9.46
CA VAL A 355 7.15 -16.48 10.55
C VAL A 355 6.03 -15.54 10.09
N ALA A 356 6.14 -14.98 8.89
CA ALA A 356 5.10 -14.13 8.31
C ALA A 356 3.79 -14.90 8.07
N LEU A 357 3.88 -16.16 7.64
CA LEU A 357 2.71 -17.04 7.48
C LEU A 357 2.05 -17.37 8.83
N ASP A 358 2.84 -17.60 9.88
CA ASP A 358 2.35 -17.83 11.24
C ASP A 358 1.66 -16.61 11.84
N ILE A 359 2.08 -15.41 11.47
CA ILE A 359 1.35 -14.18 11.77
C ILE A 359 0.04 -14.16 10.97
N ILE A 360 0.05 -14.14 9.64
CA ILE A 360 -1.17 -13.85 8.87
C ILE A 360 -2.30 -14.87 9.04
N LYS A 361 -2.03 -16.12 9.42
CA LYS A 361 -3.09 -17.14 9.54
C LYS A 361 -4.22 -16.80 10.53
N TYR A 362 -4.01 -15.85 11.46
CA TYR A 362 -5.09 -15.43 12.36
C TYR A 362 -6.20 -14.64 11.65
N VAL A 363 -5.97 -14.10 10.43
CA VAL A 363 -6.95 -13.24 9.73
C VAL A 363 -8.30 -13.93 9.47
N ILE A 364 -8.36 -15.27 9.53
CA ILE A 364 -9.62 -16.01 9.57
C ILE A 364 -10.56 -15.54 10.71
N LYS A 365 -10.00 -14.95 11.78
CA LYS A 365 -10.73 -14.38 12.92
C LYS A 365 -10.80 -12.84 12.90
N GLU A 366 -10.30 -12.17 11.87
CA GLU A 366 -10.22 -10.70 11.80
C GLU A 366 -11.43 -10.10 11.07
N ASP A 367 -12.03 -9.03 11.59
CA ASP A 367 -13.18 -8.35 10.94
C ASP A 367 -12.93 -6.86 10.61
N GLN A 368 -11.76 -6.33 10.97
CA GLN A 368 -11.43 -4.92 10.74
C GLN A 368 -10.88 -4.70 9.35
N TYR A 369 -11.50 -3.78 8.59
CA TYR A 369 -11.11 -3.47 7.22
C TYR A 369 -9.64 -3.02 7.10
N THR A 370 -9.12 -2.27 8.08
CA THR A 370 -7.75 -1.74 8.03
C THR A 370 -6.70 -2.84 8.16
N VAL A 371 -6.94 -3.83 9.02
CA VAL A 371 -6.08 -5.02 9.12
C VAL A 371 -6.11 -5.83 7.83
N TRP A 372 -7.31 -6.04 7.28
CA TRP A 372 -7.48 -6.71 5.99
C TRP A 372 -6.85 -5.94 4.83
N THR A 373 -6.76 -4.62 4.90
CA THR A 373 -6.07 -3.81 3.89
C THR A 373 -4.57 -4.10 3.85
N ALA A 374 -3.93 -4.24 5.02
CA ALA A 374 -2.54 -4.67 5.12
C ALA A 374 -2.37 -6.12 4.64
N ALA A 375 -3.25 -7.04 5.08
CA ALA A 375 -3.22 -8.44 4.66
C ALA A 375 -3.42 -8.61 3.15
N ASN A 376 -4.39 -7.90 2.57
CA ASN A 376 -4.76 -8.00 1.15
C ASN A 376 -3.57 -7.70 0.23
N ARG A 377 -2.74 -6.70 0.55
CA ARG A 377 -1.54 -6.37 -0.24
C ARG A 377 -0.60 -7.57 -0.36
N HIS A 378 -0.33 -8.22 0.76
CA HIS A 378 0.59 -9.36 0.85
C HIS A 378 -0.02 -10.64 0.27
N LEU A 379 -1.32 -10.89 0.52
CA LEU A 379 -2.05 -12.02 -0.05
C LEU A 379 -2.14 -11.91 -1.58
N LEU A 380 -2.38 -10.72 -2.14
CA LEU A 380 -2.37 -10.51 -3.60
C LEU A 380 -0.97 -10.67 -4.18
N SER A 381 0.09 -10.26 -3.47
CA SER A 381 1.48 -10.51 -3.88
C SER A 381 1.77 -12.01 -3.98
N LEU A 382 1.42 -12.76 -2.93
CA LEU A 382 1.55 -14.22 -2.92
C LEU A 382 0.66 -14.90 -3.99
N ASN A 383 -0.57 -14.43 -4.18
CA ASN A 383 -1.48 -14.95 -5.20
C ASN A 383 -0.85 -14.89 -6.60
N ARG A 384 -0.10 -13.83 -6.90
CA ARG A 384 0.59 -13.68 -8.19
C ARG A 384 1.82 -14.59 -8.26
N ARG A 385 2.69 -14.53 -7.25
CA ARG A 385 3.96 -15.28 -7.25
C ARG A 385 3.79 -16.80 -7.16
N LEU A 386 2.74 -17.27 -6.50
CA LEU A 386 2.46 -18.69 -6.27
C LEU A 386 1.43 -19.28 -7.24
N ASP A 387 1.04 -18.54 -8.28
CA ASP A 387 0.18 -19.08 -9.35
C ASP A 387 0.86 -20.25 -10.08
N GLY A 388 0.05 -21.06 -10.77
CA GLY A 388 0.50 -22.22 -11.54
C GLY A 388 -0.09 -23.56 -11.07
N PRO A 389 0.46 -24.70 -11.53
CA PRO A 389 -0.20 -26.01 -11.41
C PRO A 389 -0.49 -26.49 -9.98
N SER A 390 0.28 -26.01 -8.99
CA SER A 390 0.14 -26.38 -7.58
C SER A 390 -0.75 -25.43 -6.77
N TYR A 391 -1.18 -24.30 -7.36
CA TYR A 391 -1.90 -23.23 -6.67
C TYR A 391 -3.15 -23.74 -5.95
N GLU A 392 -4.06 -24.40 -6.68
CA GLU A 392 -5.33 -24.93 -6.15
C GLU A 392 -5.12 -25.93 -5.01
N LYS A 393 -3.99 -26.66 -5.00
CA LYS A 393 -3.67 -27.64 -3.96
C LYS A 393 -3.20 -26.97 -2.66
N TYR A 394 -2.45 -25.87 -2.78
CA TYR A 394 -1.80 -25.22 -1.65
C TYR A 394 -2.33 -23.80 -1.42
N PHE A 395 -1.76 -22.77 -2.05
CA PHE A 395 -2.06 -21.38 -1.72
C PHE A 395 -3.51 -20.98 -2.02
N GLY A 396 -4.10 -21.44 -3.12
CA GLY A 396 -5.51 -21.25 -3.42
C GLY A 396 -6.42 -21.85 -2.35
N ARG A 397 -6.13 -23.08 -1.90
CA ARG A 397 -6.84 -23.74 -0.79
C ARG A 397 -6.71 -22.97 0.53
N PHE A 398 -5.52 -22.47 0.84
CA PHE A 398 -5.30 -21.63 2.03
C PHE A 398 -6.10 -20.32 1.95
N LEU A 399 -6.04 -19.62 0.82
CA LEU A 399 -6.76 -18.36 0.60
C LEU A 399 -8.27 -18.55 0.66
N GLN A 400 -8.78 -19.65 0.08
CA GLN A 400 -10.18 -20.03 0.18
C GLN A 400 -10.58 -20.25 1.65
N HIS A 401 -9.78 -21.01 2.40
CA HIS A 401 -10.07 -21.32 3.81
C HIS A 401 -10.18 -20.07 4.69
N ILE A 402 -9.29 -19.10 4.52
CA ILE A 402 -9.30 -17.87 5.35
C ILE A 402 -10.37 -16.86 4.92
N THR A 403 -10.99 -17.00 3.75
CA THR A 403 -11.98 -16.05 3.21
C THR A 403 -13.42 -16.56 3.28
N GLU A 404 -13.68 -17.86 3.27
CA GLU A 404 -15.05 -18.40 3.16
C GLU A 404 -15.98 -17.98 4.31
N GLU A 405 -15.51 -18.00 5.55
CA GLU A 405 -16.35 -17.58 6.69
C GLU A 405 -16.71 -16.10 6.62
N HIS A 406 -15.77 -15.26 6.16
CA HIS A 406 -16.02 -13.83 5.97
C HIS A 406 -16.97 -13.56 4.82
N LEU A 407 -16.87 -14.33 3.74
CA LEU A 407 -17.78 -14.26 2.60
C LEU A 407 -19.23 -14.56 3.04
N ASP A 408 -19.42 -15.54 3.91
CA ASP A 408 -20.73 -15.89 4.47
C ASP A 408 -21.29 -14.80 5.40
N LYS A 409 -20.42 -14.12 6.17
CA LYS A 409 -20.82 -13.03 7.06
C LYS A 409 -21.18 -11.74 6.34
N LEU A 410 -20.42 -11.37 5.31
CA LEU A 410 -20.53 -10.07 4.62
C LEU A 410 -21.58 -10.06 3.51
N ASP A 411 -22.03 -11.23 3.08
CA ASP A 411 -22.96 -11.47 1.96
C ASP A 411 -22.56 -10.81 0.63
N VAL A 412 -22.28 -11.63 -0.38
CA VAL A 412 -21.88 -11.18 -1.72
C VAL A 412 -22.97 -10.34 -2.38
N PHE A 413 -24.25 -10.58 -2.08
CA PHE A 413 -25.34 -9.87 -2.72
C PHE A 413 -25.66 -8.52 -2.07
N GLU A 414 -24.99 -8.16 -0.96
CA GLU A 414 -25.29 -6.95 -0.18
C GLU A 414 -26.78 -6.89 0.24
N ASN A 415 -27.44 -8.03 0.42
CA ASN A 415 -28.90 -8.03 0.59
C ASN A 415 -29.37 -7.51 1.96
N ILE A 416 -28.47 -7.30 2.94
CA ILE A 416 -28.90 -7.21 4.33
C ILE A 416 -27.96 -6.32 5.15
N ASN A 417 -28.36 -5.06 5.37
CA ASN A 417 -28.43 -4.40 6.69
C ASN A 417 -28.33 -2.88 6.53
N PRO A 418 -29.42 -2.09 6.72
CA PRO A 418 -29.33 -0.63 6.69
C PRO A 418 -28.45 -0.03 7.79
N ASN A 419 -28.04 -0.83 8.78
CA ASN A 419 -27.11 -0.46 9.85
C ASN A 419 -25.72 -1.12 9.66
N GLU A 420 -25.35 -1.50 8.44
CA GLU A 420 -24.00 -1.97 8.18
C GLU A 420 -22.96 -0.87 8.51
N THR A 421 -21.87 -1.27 9.16
CA THR A 421 -20.74 -0.37 9.44
C THR A 421 -19.93 -0.09 8.19
N ILE A 422 -19.39 1.13 8.06
CA ILE A 422 -18.48 1.50 6.95
C ILE A 422 -17.31 0.51 6.80
N SER A 423 -16.76 0.00 7.91
CA SER A 423 -15.72 -1.04 7.91
C SER A 423 -16.11 -2.29 7.13
N ALA A 424 -17.33 -2.82 7.37
CA ALA A 424 -17.84 -3.99 6.65
C ALA A 424 -18.09 -3.70 5.16
N THR A 425 -18.61 -2.51 4.85
CA THR A 425 -18.79 -2.04 3.47
C THR A 425 -17.46 -2.00 2.70
N PHE A 426 -16.36 -1.57 3.33
CA PHE A 426 -15.02 -1.57 2.73
C PHE A 426 -14.33 -2.93 2.73
N LEU A 427 -14.62 -3.78 3.71
CA LEU A 427 -14.05 -5.12 3.80
C LEU A 427 -14.62 -6.07 2.73
N ARG A 428 -15.93 -5.95 2.43
CA ARG A 428 -16.61 -6.88 1.51
C ARG A 428 -15.93 -7.02 0.14
N PRO A 429 -15.54 -5.93 -0.58
CA PRO A 429 -14.85 -6.08 -1.84
C PRO A 429 -13.50 -6.79 -1.75
N ILE A 430 -12.75 -6.61 -0.65
CA ILE A 430 -11.47 -7.30 -0.41
C ILE A 430 -11.72 -8.81 -0.29
N VAL A 431 -12.65 -9.20 0.57
CA VAL A 431 -12.98 -10.61 0.81
C VAL A 431 -13.54 -11.27 -0.45
N VAL A 432 -14.42 -10.58 -1.18
CA VAL A 432 -14.98 -11.08 -2.45
C VAL A 432 -13.89 -11.27 -3.49
N ASP A 433 -12.98 -10.30 -3.66
CA ASP A 433 -11.90 -10.43 -4.65
C ASP A 433 -10.99 -11.62 -4.32
N LEU A 434 -10.53 -11.72 -3.07
CA LEU A 434 -9.67 -12.84 -2.63
C LEU A 434 -10.38 -14.20 -2.72
N ALA A 435 -11.64 -14.29 -2.28
CA ALA A 435 -12.40 -15.54 -2.34
C ALA A 435 -12.65 -16.01 -3.77
N CYS A 436 -12.97 -15.10 -4.69
CA CYS A 436 -13.15 -15.43 -6.10
C CYS A 436 -11.83 -15.82 -6.77
N ARG A 437 -10.71 -15.14 -6.46
CA ARG A 437 -9.36 -15.53 -6.93
C ARG A 437 -8.93 -16.91 -6.40
N ALA A 438 -9.36 -17.26 -5.20
CA ALA A 438 -9.13 -18.56 -4.60
C ALA A 438 -10.06 -19.67 -5.12
N GLY A 439 -10.90 -19.40 -6.12
CA GLY A 439 -11.77 -20.42 -6.72
C GLY A 439 -13.05 -20.72 -5.92
N SER A 440 -13.45 -19.85 -4.98
CA SER A 440 -14.67 -20.06 -4.19
C SER A 440 -15.92 -20.16 -5.09
N GLY A 441 -16.55 -21.35 -5.09
CA GLY A 441 -17.75 -21.59 -5.89
C GLY A 441 -18.93 -20.67 -5.53
N LYS A 442 -19.05 -20.27 -4.25
CA LYS A 442 -20.06 -19.30 -3.79
C LYS A 442 -19.83 -17.93 -4.43
N CYS A 443 -18.59 -17.42 -4.34
CA CYS A 443 -18.21 -16.12 -4.88
C CYS A 443 -18.39 -16.06 -6.41
N LEU A 444 -17.85 -17.04 -7.13
CA LEU A 444 -17.91 -17.10 -8.58
C LEU A 444 -19.35 -17.25 -9.10
N THR A 445 -20.19 -18.01 -8.41
CA THR A 445 -21.61 -18.15 -8.79
C THR A 445 -22.37 -16.85 -8.55
N ALA A 446 -22.19 -16.23 -7.37
CA ALA A 446 -22.91 -15.01 -7.00
C ALA A 446 -22.54 -13.83 -7.92
N THR A 447 -21.26 -13.58 -8.14
CA THR A 447 -20.78 -12.50 -9.04
C THR A 447 -21.27 -12.71 -10.47
N ARG A 448 -21.24 -13.94 -10.99
CA ARG A 448 -21.80 -14.27 -12.32
C ARG A 448 -23.30 -13.99 -12.39
N VAL A 449 -24.07 -14.40 -11.38
CA VAL A 449 -25.53 -14.16 -11.33
C VAL A 449 -25.84 -12.67 -11.32
N LEU A 450 -25.12 -11.88 -10.53
CA LEU A 450 -25.30 -10.42 -10.47
C LEU A 450 -25.07 -9.76 -11.84
N VAL A 451 -23.94 -10.08 -12.48
CA VAL A 451 -23.54 -9.50 -13.78
C VAL A 451 -24.51 -9.93 -14.90
N MET A 452 -24.90 -11.20 -14.93
CA MET A 452 -25.85 -11.72 -15.93
C MET A 452 -27.27 -11.16 -15.72
N ALA A 453 -27.75 -11.07 -14.48
CA ALA A 453 -29.07 -10.52 -14.20
C ALA A 453 -29.13 -9.01 -14.50
N GLU A 454 -28.04 -8.27 -14.25
CA GLU A 454 -27.95 -6.86 -14.64
C GLU A 454 -28.00 -6.66 -16.15
N SER A 455 -27.30 -7.49 -16.93
CA SER A 455 -27.36 -7.40 -18.40
C SER A 455 -28.75 -7.73 -18.97
N MET A 456 -29.48 -8.65 -18.34
CA MET A 456 -30.83 -9.04 -18.76
C MET A 456 -31.91 -8.01 -18.38
N THR A 457 -31.79 -7.41 -17.20
CA THR A 457 -32.82 -6.51 -16.65
C THR A 457 -32.57 -5.04 -17.01
N GLY A 458 -31.32 -4.69 -17.31
CA GLY A 458 -30.89 -3.30 -17.47
C GLY A 458 -30.78 -2.52 -16.15
N HIS A 459 -31.07 -3.17 -15.01
CA HIS A 459 -31.01 -2.58 -13.68
C HIS A 459 -29.71 -3.00 -12.99
N ARG A 460 -29.03 -2.04 -12.33
CA ARG A 460 -27.82 -2.34 -11.59
C ARG A 460 -28.13 -3.27 -10.42
N LEU A 461 -27.40 -4.38 -10.34
CA LEU A 461 -27.49 -5.33 -9.25
C LEU A 461 -26.15 -5.49 -8.52
N VAL A 462 -25.04 -5.18 -9.19
CA VAL A 462 -23.71 -5.23 -8.58
C VAL A 462 -23.58 -4.13 -7.50
N PRO A 463 -23.13 -4.50 -6.28
CA PRO A 463 -22.79 -3.55 -5.21
C PRO A 463 -21.98 -2.36 -5.69
N ARG A 464 -22.30 -1.15 -5.23
CA ARG A 464 -21.65 0.08 -5.72
C ARG A 464 -20.22 0.23 -5.21
N GLU A 465 -19.97 -0.22 -3.99
CA GLU A 465 -18.65 -0.14 -3.38
C GLU A 465 -17.66 -1.06 -4.13
N VAL A 466 -16.68 -0.45 -4.81
CA VAL A 466 -15.64 -1.15 -5.60
C VAL A 466 -16.22 -2.22 -6.56
N SER A 467 -17.19 -1.82 -7.41
CA SER A 467 -17.87 -2.73 -8.34
C SER A 467 -16.98 -3.44 -9.35
N SER A 468 -15.78 -2.94 -9.60
CA SER A 468 -14.84 -3.53 -10.56
C SER A 468 -14.51 -4.99 -10.23
N ALA A 469 -14.35 -5.34 -8.95
CA ALA A 469 -14.08 -6.72 -8.53
C ALA A 469 -15.24 -7.66 -8.90
N TYR A 470 -16.48 -7.24 -8.62
CA TYR A 470 -17.69 -8.00 -8.95
C TYR A 470 -17.87 -8.16 -10.47
N TYR A 471 -17.72 -7.07 -11.22
CA TYR A 471 -17.82 -7.12 -12.67
C TYR A 471 -16.72 -8.01 -13.26
N CYS A 472 -15.48 -7.92 -12.76
CA CYS A 472 -14.35 -8.71 -13.24
C CYS A 472 -14.62 -10.21 -13.09
N HIS A 473 -14.95 -10.65 -11.86
CA HIS A 473 -15.23 -12.07 -11.58
C HIS A 473 -16.49 -12.58 -12.27
N GLY A 474 -17.53 -11.76 -12.37
CA GLY A 474 -18.76 -12.13 -13.08
C GLY A 474 -18.56 -12.23 -14.60
N LEU A 475 -17.76 -11.34 -15.21
CA LEU A 475 -17.46 -11.36 -16.63
C LEU A 475 -16.56 -12.54 -17.02
N LYS A 476 -15.69 -13.01 -16.12
CA LYS A 476 -14.83 -14.19 -16.35
C LYS A 476 -15.62 -15.42 -16.79
N ASN A 477 -16.88 -15.57 -16.38
CA ASN A 477 -17.75 -16.69 -16.77
C ASN A 477 -19.05 -16.26 -17.49
N ALA A 478 -19.09 -15.03 -18.00
CA ALA A 478 -20.24 -14.50 -18.72
C ALA A 478 -20.31 -15.04 -20.16
N ASN A 479 -21.47 -14.94 -20.80
CA ASN A 479 -21.59 -15.19 -22.24
C ASN A 479 -21.31 -13.91 -23.05
N LEU A 480 -21.13 -14.07 -24.37
CA LEU A 480 -20.82 -12.94 -25.27
C LEU A 480 -21.89 -11.84 -25.26
N GLU A 481 -23.17 -12.19 -25.09
CA GLU A 481 -24.26 -11.21 -25.01
C GLU A 481 -24.16 -10.33 -23.76
N THR A 482 -23.88 -10.95 -22.61
CA THR A 482 -23.64 -10.25 -21.34
C THR A 482 -22.42 -9.35 -21.45
N PHE A 483 -21.32 -9.83 -22.02
CA PHE A 483 -20.13 -9.01 -22.28
C PHE A 483 -20.48 -7.80 -23.15
N LYS A 484 -21.14 -8.01 -24.29
CA LYS A 484 -21.53 -6.93 -25.22
C LYS A 484 -22.41 -5.87 -24.56
N TYR A 485 -23.29 -6.27 -23.64
CA TYR A 485 -24.07 -5.31 -22.85
C TYR A 485 -23.15 -4.35 -22.07
N PHE A 486 -22.18 -4.87 -21.32
CA PHE A 486 -21.28 -4.03 -20.52
C PHE A 486 -20.28 -3.25 -21.37
N TRP A 487 -19.81 -3.82 -22.47
CA TRP A 487 -18.98 -3.11 -23.46
C TRP A 487 -19.71 -1.87 -24.02
N ASN A 488 -20.96 -2.03 -24.45
CA ASN A 488 -21.79 -0.92 -24.91
C ASN A 488 -22.11 0.07 -23.77
N LYS A 489 -22.28 -0.43 -22.55
CA LYS A 489 -22.53 0.41 -21.37
C LYS A 489 -21.37 1.37 -21.12
N LEU A 490 -20.12 0.91 -21.16
CA LEU A 490 -18.93 1.76 -21.06
C LEU A 490 -19.01 2.94 -22.06
N HIS A 491 -19.29 2.66 -23.33
CA HIS A 491 -19.31 3.70 -24.38
C HIS A 491 -20.48 4.69 -24.27
N ASN A 492 -21.58 4.29 -23.66
CA ASN A 492 -22.74 5.16 -23.44
C ASN A 492 -22.64 6.00 -22.16
N LEU A 493 -21.69 5.69 -21.28
CA LEU A 493 -21.48 6.42 -20.04
C LEU A 493 -20.63 7.67 -20.28
N THR A 494 -21.03 8.77 -19.64
CA THR A 494 -20.31 10.04 -19.62
C THR A 494 -19.61 10.31 -18.28
N HIS A 495 -20.03 9.64 -17.21
CA HIS A 495 -19.47 9.81 -15.88
C HIS A 495 -18.17 9.00 -15.75
N GLU A 496 -17.03 9.66 -15.65
CA GLU A 496 -15.69 9.03 -15.62
C GLU A 496 -15.60 7.89 -14.60
N GLN A 497 -16.13 8.08 -13.39
CA GLN A 497 -16.06 7.04 -12.38
C GLN A 497 -16.90 5.82 -12.69
N GLU A 498 -18.10 5.97 -13.26
CA GLU A 498 -18.89 4.80 -13.64
C GLU A 498 -18.19 4.04 -14.77
N ARG A 499 -17.52 4.76 -15.68
CA ARG A 499 -16.65 4.17 -16.71
C ARG A 499 -15.47 3.42 -16.10
N SER A 500 -14.87 3.95 -15.03
CA SER A 500 -13.71 3.34 -14.35
C SER A 500 -14.01 1.94 -13.80
N HIS A 501 -15.24 1.67 -13.35
CA HIS A 501 -15.62 0.32 -12.92
C HIS A 501 -15.52 -0.70 -14.06
N PHE A 502 -15.88 -0.27 -15.28
CA PHE A 502 -15.85 -1.13 -16.47
C PHE A 502 -14.46 -1.21 -17.10
N SER A 503 -13.68 -0.11 -17.13
CA SER A 503 -12.29 -0.15 -17.60
C SER A 503 -11.43 -1.08 -16.74
N ASN A 504 -11.73 -1.20 -15.44
CA ASN A 504 -11.06 -2.11 -14.51
C ASN A 504 -11.68 -3.53 -14.44
N SER A 505 -12.56 -3.91 -15.38
CA SER A 505 -13.21 -5.22 -15.33
C SER A 505 -13.47 -5.90 -16.68
N LEU A 506 -13.60 -5.14 -17.77
CA LEU A 506 -14.03 -5.68 -19.06
C LEU A 506 -13.07 -6.71 -19.65
N THR A 507 -11.77 -6.52 -19.47
CA THR A 507 -10.73 -7.45 -19.92
C THR A 507 -10.51 -8.65 -18.99
N CYS A 508 -11.34 -8.80 -17.94
CA CYS A 508 -11.45 -10.07 -17.20
C CYS A 508 -12.30 -11.12 -17.93
N TYR A 509 -12.96 -10.75 -19.02
CA TYR A 509 -13.71 -11.70 -19.86
C TYR A 509 -12.78 -12.82 -20.35
N HIS A 510 -13.27 -14.06 -20.38
CA HIS A 510 -12.41 -15.25 -20.60
C HIS A 510 -11.94 -15.45 -22.05
N ASP A 511 -12.58 -14.83 -23.03
CA ASP A 511 -12.27 -15.04 -24.45
C ASP A 511 -11.09 -14.16 -24.89
N GLU A 512 -9.96 -14.80 -25.22
CA GLU A 512 -8.72 -14.12 -25.62
C GLU A 512 -8.88 -13.27 -26.88
N GLU A 513 -9.68 -13.70 -27.85
CA GLU A 513 -9.90 -12.97 -29.11
C GLU A 513 -10.66 -11.67 -28.85
N VAL A 514 -11.69 -11.74 -28.00
CA VAL A 514 -12.47 -10.57 -27.58
C VAL A 514 -11.62 -9.60 -26.78
N VAL A 515 -10.78 -10.09 -25.85
CA VAL A 515 -9.87 -9.22 -25.08
C VAL A 515 -8.86 -8.54 -25.99
N MET A 516 -8.29 -9.25 -26.98
CA MET A 516 -7.42 -8.63 -27.98
C MET A 516 -8.16 -7.57 -28.80
N GLU A 517 -9.40 -7.82 -29.23
CA GLU A 517 -10.23 -6.84 -29.94
C GLU A 517 -10.45 -5.55 -29.11
N ILE A 518 -10.68 -5.69 -27.79
CA ILE A 518 -10.77 -4.54 -26.88
C ILE A 518 -9.47 -3.74 -26.91
N LEU A 519 -8.32 -4.38 -26.70
CA LEU A 519 -7.01 -3.71 -26.66
C LEU A 519 -6.75 -2.97 -27.98
N LEU A 520 -7.00 -3.61 -29.13
CA LEU A 520 -6.89 -3.00 -30.45
C LEU A 520 -7.84 -1.80 -30.64
N THR A 521 -9.08 -1.93 -30.16
CA THR A 521 -10.07 -0.84 -30.23
C THR A 521 -9.63 0.36 -29.42
N THR A 522 -8.92 0.14 -28.30
CA THR A 522 -8.37 1.25 -27.54
C THR A 522 -7.26 1.96 -28.33
N SER A 523 -6.24 1.27 -28.85
CA SER A 523 -5.11 1.93 -29.54
C SER A 523 -5.47 2.50 -30.91
N SER A 524 -6.52 2.00 -31.57
CA SER A 524 -6.83 2.38 -32.95
C SER A 524 -7.21 3.87 -33.09
N PRO A 525 -6.55 4.62 -34.00
CA PRO A 525 -6.94 6.00 -34.34
C PRO A 525 -8.25 6.06 -35.13
N LEU A 526 -8.74 4.93 -35.64
CA LEU A 526 -9.98 4.80 -36.40
C LEU A 526 -11.17 4.42 -35.52
N SER A 527 -10.96 4.27 -34.21
CA SER A 527 -12.02 3.95 -33.25
C SER A 527 -13.05 5.07 -33.19
N ASN A 528 -14.33 4.71 -33.20
CA ASN A 528 -15.43 5.66 -33.00
C ASN A 528 -15.60 6.06 -31.53
N TYR A 529 -14.83 5.44 -30.62
CA TYR A 529 -14.90 5.68 -29.19
C TYR A 529 -13.67 6.45 -28.70
N THR A 530 -13.89 7.36 -27.76
CA THR A 530 -12.81 8.07 -27.06
C THR A 530 -12.54 7.41 -25.71
N TYR A 531 -11.26 7.19 -25.43
CA TYR A 531 -10.78 6.65 -24.15
C TYR A 531 -9.75 7.60 -23.56
N SER A 532 -9.83 7.79 -22.24
CA SER A 532 -8.75 8.48 -21.51
C SER A 532 -7.51 7.57 -21.41
N ASN A 533 -6.34 8.17 -21.18
CA ASN A 533 -5.11 7.41 -20.93
C ASN A 533 -5.25 6.49 -19.72
N LYS A 534 -6.00 6.91 -18.70
CA LYS A 534 -6.30 6.08 -17.54
C LYS A 534 -7.09 4.83 -17.93
N GLU A 535 -8.15 4.97 -18.73
CA GLU A 535 -8.98 3.82 -19.15
C GLU A 535 -8.21 2.80 -19.98
N ARG A 536 -7.33 3.29 -20.85
CA ARG A 536 -6.42 2.49 -21.66
C ARG A 536 -5.50 1.64 -20.77
N LEU A 537 -4.86 2.28 -19.79
CA LEU A 537 -3.98 1.60 -18.84
C LEU A 537 -4.75 0.63 -17.92
N ASP A 538 -5.95 0.99 -17.47
CA ASP A 538 -6.80 0.12 -16.64
C ASP A 538 -7.22 -1.16 -17.40
N LEU A 539 -7.65 -1.04 -18.67
CA LEU A 539 -8.03 -2.17 -19.52
C LEU A 539 -6.85 -3.09 -19.82
N PHE A 540 -5.70 -2.50 -20.17
CA PHE A 540 -4.45 -3.23 -20.39
C PHE A 540 -3.99 -3.96 -19.13
N ALA A 541 -3.95 -3.27 -17.99
CA ALA A 541 -3.57 -3.85 -16.72
C ALA A 541 -4.48 -5.02 -16.36
N THR A 542 -5.78 -4.82 -16.46
CA THR A 542 -6.77 -5.84 -16.11
C THR A 542 -6.66 -7.09 -17.01
N ALA A 543 -6.25 -6.94 -18.27
CA ALA A 543 -6.07 -8.07 -19.19
C ALA A 543 -4.98 -9.04 -18.70
N PHE A 544 -3.75 -8.54 -18.52
CA PHE A 544 -2.64 -9.42 -18.13
C PHE A 544 -2.80 -9.97 -16.71
N ARG A 545 -3.44 -9.21 -15.80
CA ARG A 545 -3.72 -9.65 -14.42
C ARG A 545 -4.73 -10.79 -14.32
N ASN A 546 -5.47 -11.08 -15.40
CA ASN A 546 -6.57 -12.06 -15.40
C ASN A 546 -6.40 -13.19 -16.43
N GLY A 547 -5.15 -13.52 -16.77
CA GLY A 547 -4.82 -14.68 -17.60
C GLY A 547 -4.56 -14.37 -19.07
N HIS A 548 -4.68 -13.11 -19.50
CA HIS A 548 -4.44 -12.71 -20.90
C HIS A 548 -3.03 -12.14 -21.12
N ILE A 549 -2.04 -12.66 -20.40
CA ILE A 549 -0.64 -12.17 -20.48
C ILE A 549 -0.10 -12.29 -21.91
N ARG A 550 -0.43 -13.38 -22.62
CA ARG A 550 -0.03 -13.57 -24.01
C ARG A 550 -0.63 -12.53 -24.95
N SER A 551 -1.93 -12.25 -24.82
CA SER A 551 -2.60 -11.21 -25.61
C SER A 551 -2.01 -9.83 -25.32
N ALA A 552 -1.68 -9.53 -24.06
CA ALA A 552 -1.01 -8.30 -23.67
C ALA A 552 0.40 -8.16 -24.29
N ILE A 553 1.19 -9.24 -24.32
CA ILE A 553 2.51 -9.27 -24.98
C ILE A 553 2.36 -9.05 -26.49
N ASN A 554 1.48 -9.81 -27.15
CA ASN A 554 1.28 -9.72 -28.59
C ASN A 554 0.76 -8.34 -29.01
N PHE A 555 -0.13 -7.73 -28.21
CA PHE A 555 -0.60 -6.36 -28.42
C PHE A 555 0.56 -5.36 -28.52
N PHE A 556 1.51 -5.42 -27.59
CA PHE A 556 2.70 -4.57 -27.64
C PHE A 556 3.69 -4.96 -28.72
N GLN A 557 3.80 -6.24 -29.08
CA GLN A 557 4.74 -6.70 -30.09
C GLN A 557 4.27 -6.37 -31.52
N GLU A 558 2.97 -6.42 -31.79
CA GLU A 558 2.39 -6.30 -33.12
C GLU A 558 1.80 -4.89 -33.41
N HIS A 559 1.44 -4.13 -32.37
CA HIS A 559 0.75 -2.83 -32.48
C HIS A 559 1.43 -1.69 -31.72
N HIS A 560 2.74 -1.80 -31.50
CA HIS A 560 3.58 -0.82 -30.81
C HIS A 560 3.48 0.61 -31.36
N GLU A 561 3.33 0.78 -32.67
CA GLU A 561 3.18 2.11 -33.31
C GLU A 561 1.90 2.83 -32.88
N ASP A 562 0.75 2.13 -32.91
CA ASP A 562 -0.53 2.68 -32.48
C ASP A 562 -0.52 2.97 -30.96
N ILE A 563 0.10 2.09 -30.18
CA ILE A 563 0.26 2.25 -28.73
C ILE A 563 1.10 3.49 -28.41
N ALA A 564 2.19 3.72 -29.13
CA ALA A 564 3.04 4.90 -28.93
C ALA A 564 2.27 6.21 -29.04
N VAL A 565 1.32 6.28 -29.99
CA VAL A 565 0.47 7.45 -30.19
C VAL A 565 -0.63 7.53 -29.14
N ALA A 566 -1.30 6.41 -28.86
CA ALA A 566 -2.57 6.42 -28.14
C ALA A 566 -2.42 6.27 -26.62
N TYR A 567 -1.40 5.55 -26.14
CA TYR A 567 -1.10 5.37 -24.71
C TYR A 567 0.02 6.31 -24.27
N GLY A 568 1.03 6.47 -25.13
CA GLY A 568 2.32 7.03 -24.76
C GLY A 568 3.11 6.11 -23.82
N PHE A 569 4.44 6.25 -23.82
CA PHE A 569 5.33 5.50 -22.92
C PHE A 569 5.57 6.26 -21.61
N SER A 570 4.50 6.42 -20.85
CA SER A 570 4.49 7.13 -19.55
C SER A 570 5.14 6.31 -18.43
N MET A 571 5.47 6.96 -17.31
CA MET A 571 5.94 6.28 -16.08
C MET A 571 4.93 5.24 -15.57
N SER A 572 3.62 5.48 -15.77
CA SER A 572 2.58 4.52 -15.40
C SER A 572 2.68 3.24 -16.23
N LEU A 573 2.92 3.37 -17.54
CA LEU A 573 3.09 2.20 -18.42
C LEU A 573 4.39 1.44 -18.10
N ASP A 574 5.49 2.16 -17.83
CA ASP A 574 6.74 1.57 -17.32
C ASP A 574 6.50 0.73 -16.05
N GLY A 575 5.64 1.22 -15.15
CA GLY A 575 5.19 0.48 -13.97
C GLY A 575 4.42 -0.80 -14.30
N LEU A 576 3.51 -0.75 -15.28
CA LEU A 576 2.74 -1.93 -15.71
C LEU A 576 3.63 -2.97 -16.41
N LEU A 577 4.60 -2.55 -17.21
CA LEU A 577 5.56 -3.47 -17.84
C LEU A 577 6.40 -4.21 -16.78
N ARG A 578 6.81 -3.54 -15.70
CA ARG A 578 7.43 -4.22 -14.55
C ARG A 578 6.47 -5.18 -13.86
N GLU A 579 5.22 -4.77 -13.63
CA GLU A 579 4.22 -5.63 -12.98
C GLU A 579 3.95 -6.92 -13.78
N MET A 580 3.94 -6.84 -15.12
CA MET A 580 3.75 -8.02 -15.99
C MET A 580 4.74 -9.14 -15.66
N THR A 581 5.96 -8.81 -15.21
CA THR A 581 6.99 -9.80 -14.86
C THR A 581 6.54 -10.77 -13.76
N SER A 582 5.65 -10.33 -12.85
CA SER A 582 5.10 -11.18 -11.79
C SER A 582 4.02 -12.17 -12.27
N TYR A 583 3.65 -12.13 -13.56
CA TYR A 583 2.65 -13.01 -14.18
C TYR A 583 3.26 -13.94 -15.25
N LEU A 584 4.59 -13.89 -15.46
CA LEU A 584 5.29 -14.69 -16.45
C LEU A 584 5.67 -16.07 -15.89
N HIS A 585 4.73 -17.02 -15.88
CA HIS A 585 4.98 -18.36 -15.33
C HIS A 585 5.44 -19.41 -16.36
N LEU A 586 5.21 -19.16 -17.66
CA LEU A 586 5.52 -20.10 -18.73
C LEU A 586 6.76 -19.66 -19.52
N ALA A 587 7.64 -20.62 -19.85
CA ALA A 587 8.87 -20.36 -20.60
C ALA A 587 8.62 -19.67 -21.96
N ASP A 588 7.54 -20.05 -22.64
CA ASP A 588 7.16 -19.45 -23.92
C ASP A 588 6.70 -17.99 -23.76
N ASP A 589 6.05 -17.63 -22.64
CA ASP A 589 5.62 -16.26 -22.36
C ASP A 589 6.80 -15.37 -22.04
N ILE A 590 7.77 -15.89 -21.27
CA ILE A 590 9.03 -15.20 -20.98
C ILE A 590 9.77 -14.87 -22.27
N LYS A 591 9.91 -15.86 -23.16
CA LYS A 591 10.59 -15.65 -24.45
C LYS A 591 9.89 -14.58 -25.30
N ALA A 592 8.56 -14.59 -25.34
CA ALA A 592 7.80 -13.59 -26.08
C ALA A 592 7.88 -12.20 -25.44
N PHE A 593 7.86 -12.12 -24.12
CA PHE A 593 8.02 -10.87 -23.38
C PHE A 593 9.39 -10.24 -23.64
N LEU A 594 10.47 -11.03 -23.64
CA LEU A 594 11.81 -10.53 -23.97
C LEU A 594 11.88 -10.00 -25.43
N ALA A 595 11.28 -10.72 -26.39
CA ALA A 595 11.21 -10.28 -27.78
C ALA A 595 10.36 -8.99 -27.95
N MET A 596 9.30 -8.85 -27.15
CA MET A 596 8.51 -7.62 -27.06
C MET A 596 9.39 -6.46 -26.55
N LEU A 597 10.16 -6.64 -25.47
CA LEU A 597 11.07 -5.60 -24.96
C LEU A 597 12.13 -5.19 -26.00
N ASP A 598 12.68 -6.15 -26.76
CA ASP A 598 13.60 -5.86 -27.87
C ASP A 598 12.95 -4.99 -28.95
N THR A 599 11.68 -5.26 -29.26
CA THR A 599 10.90 -4.47 -30.23
C THR A 599 10.70 -3.04 -29.73
N LEU A 600 10.40 -2.85 -28.44
CA LEU A 600 10.22 -1.52 -27.85
C LEU A 600 11.52 -0.71 -27.81
N ILE A 601 12.66 -1.35 -27.51
CA ILE A 601 13.98 -0.69 -27.60
C ILE A 601 14.31 -0.30 -29.03
N MET A 602 14.11 -1.20 -30.00
CA MET A 602 14.46 -0.94 -31.40
C MET A 602 13.79 0.33 -31.95
N HIS A 603 12.58 0.63 -31.46
CA HIS A 603 11.80 1.80 -31.84
C HIS A 603 11.99 3.02 -30.92
N ASN A 604 12.90 2.94 -29.94
CA ASN A 604 13.18 3.97 -28.93
C ASN A 604 11.98 4.35 -28.06
N TYR A 605 11.08 3.41 -27.80
CA TYR A 605 9.94 3.61 -26.91
C TYR A 605 10.31 3.50 -25.44
N ILE A 606 11.28 2.64 -25.14
CA ILE A 606 11.90 2.50 -23.82
C ILE A 606 13.42 2.59 -23.99
N SER A 607 14.10 3.02 -22.92
CA SER A 607 15.57 3.05 -22.84
C SER A 607 16.15 1.70 -22.42
N ASP A 608 17.45 1.50 -22.67
CA ASP A 608 18.21 0.36 -22.15
C ASP A 608 18.12 0.25 -20.62
N GLU A 609 18.14 1.39 -19.91
CA GLU A 609 17.98 1.44 -18.46
C GLU A 609 16.60 0.95 -18.01
N GLN A 610 15.54 1.33 -18.73
CA GLN A 610 14.19 0.83 -18.44
C GLN A 610 14.10 -0.68 -18.66
N LYS A 611 14.63 -1.19 -19.77
CA LYS A 611 14.64 -2.64 -20.02
C LYS A 611 15.43 -3.40 -18.97
N SER A 612 16.62 -2.92 -18.59
CA SER A 612 17.42 -3.53 -17.52
C SER A 612 16.61 -3.65 -16.25
N ARG A 613 15.99 -2.54 -15.79
CA ARG A 613 15.15 -2.55 -14.58
C ARG A 613 13.97 -3.54 -14.65
N ILE A 614 13.36 -3.69 -15.83
CA ILE A 614 12.28 -4.67 -16.03
C ILE A 614 12.81 -6.11 -15.95
N ILE A 615 13.98 -6.38 -16.53
CA ILE A 615 14.64 -7.69 -16.46
C ILE A 615 15.07 -8.01 -15.03
N ASP A 616 15.67 -7.05 -14.32
CA ASP A 616 16.09 -7.22 -12.93
C ASP A 616 14.90 -7.61 -12.02
N GLU A 617 13.74 -6.96 -12.21
CA GLU A 617 12.49 -7.31 -11.50
C GLU A 617 12.00 -8.72 -11.85
N MET A 618 12.11 -9.13 -13.11
CA MET A 618 11.72 -10.46 -13.57
C MET A 618 12.61 -11.54 -12.95
N GLU A 619 13.93 -11.33 -12.97
CA GLU A 619 14.90 -12.25 -12.36
C GLU A 619 14.67 -12.37 -10.85
N HIS A 620 14.49 -11.24 -10.17
CA HIS A 620 14.17 -11.22 -8.74
C HIS A 620 12.89 -12.00 -8.40
N ASN A 621 11.86 -11.89 -9.24
CA ASN A 621 10.62 -12.66 -9.07
C ASN A 621 10.85 -14.17 -9.22
N PHE A 622 11.70 -14.59 -10.16
CA PHE A 622 12.04 -16.01 -10.33
C PHE A 622 12.85 -16.56 -9.17
N GLU A 623 13.91 -15.85 -8.75
CA GLU A 623 14.71 -16.22 -7.59
C GLU A 623 13.84 -16.40 -6.35
N TRP A 624 12.94 -15.45 -6.11
CA TRP A 624 12.02 -15.53 -4.97
C TRP A 624 11.14 -16.79 -5.03
N VAL A 625 10.58 -17.13 -6.20
CA VAL A 625 9.73 -18.32 -6.36
C VAL A 625 10.54 -19.60 -6.16
N GLU A 626 11.74 -19.69 -6.74
CA GLU A 626 12.60 -20.87 -6.63
C GLU A 626 13.00 -21.15 -5.17
N GLU A 627 13.25 -20.10 -4.38
CA GLU A 627 13.70 -20.24 -3.00
C GLU A 627 12.54 -20.46 -2.00
N ASN A 628 11.41 -19.77 -2.16
CA ASN A 628 10.37 -19.72 -1.13
C ASN A 628 9.21 -20.68 -1.36
N LYS A 629 8.90 -21.03 -2.62
CA LYS A 629 7.66 -21.75 -2.96
C LYS A 629 7.53 -23.09 -2.22
N ALA A 630 8.60 -23.89 -2.19
CA ALA A 630 8.57 -25.21 -1.56
C ALA A 630 8.33 -25.13 -0.04
N GLU A 631 8.96 -24.17 0.63
CA GLU A 631 8.77 -23.97 2.08
C GLU A 631 7.34 -23.51 2.40
N ILE A 632 6.80 -22.58 1.60
CA ILE A 632 5.41 -22.11 1.74
C ILE A 632 4.43 -23.26 1.53
N GLU A 633 4.60 -24.07 0.47
CA GLU A 633 3.74 -25.23 0.21
C GLU A 633 3.80 -26.26 1.36
N SER A 634 5.00 -26.52 1.91
CA SER A 634 5.20 -27.40 3.06
C SER A 634 4.52 -26.85 4.33
N TRP A 635 4.62 -25.54 4.58
CA TRP A 635 3.94 -24.88 5.68
C TRP A 635 2.41 -25.01 5.54
N ILE A 636 1.86 -24.80 4.34
CA ILE A 636 0.43 -24.93 4.07
C ILE A 636 -0.04 -26.38 4.25
N GLN A 637 0.76 -27.36 3.80
CA GLN A 637 0.45 -28.77 4.01
C GLN A 637 0.37 -29.09 5.51
N ASN A 638 1.34 -28.64 6.30
CA ASN A 638 1.35 -28.80 7.76
C ASN A 638 0.17 -28.09 8.45
N TYR A 639 -0.26 -26.94 7.93
CA TYR A 639 -1.41 -26.20 8.43
C TYR A 639 -2.72 -27.02 8.34
N PHE A 640 -2.93 -27.74 7.24
CA PHE A 640 -4.14 -28.56 7.05
C PHE A 640 -4.00 -30.01 7.55
N GLU A 641 -2.78 -30.55 7.59
CA GLU A 641 -2.49 -31.94 7.94
C GLU A 641 -1.35 -32.02 8.97
N PRO A 642 -1.60 -31.68 10.25
CA PRO A 642 -0.57 -31.68 11.27
C PRO A 642 0.00 -33.09 11.48
N GLY A 643 1.31 -33.27 11.25
CA GLY A 643 2.03 -34.52 11.50
C GLY A 643 2.19 -35.47 10.30
N SER A 644 1.86 -35.04 9.08
CA SER A 644 2.12 -35.82 7.85
C SER A 644 3.55 -35.69 7.32
N VAL A 645 4.33 -34.69 7.77
CA VAL A 645 5.73 -34.50 7.36
C VAL A 645 6.65 -35.41 8.18
N ASN A 646 6.95 -36.59 7.64
CA ASN A 646 8.10 -37.39 8.06
C ASN A 646 9.38 -36.81 7.44
N ALA A 647 10.47 -36.82 8.20
CA ALA A 647 11.79 -36.28 7.81
C ALA A 647 12.42 -36.90 6.54
N ALA A 648 11.78 -37.89 5.91
CA ALA A 648 12.23 -38.50 4.66
C ALA A 648 11.73 -37.76 3.40
N ASP A 649 10.61 -37.02 3.48
CA ASP A 649 10.00 -36.39 2.28
C ASP A 649 10.70 -35.07 1.89
N ASN A 650 11.42 -34.43 2.83
CA ASN A 650 12.25 -33.27 2.53
C ASN A 650 13.47 -33.62 1.66
N GLU A 651 14.03 -34.84 1.78
CA GLU A 651 15.18 -35.24 0.95
C GLU A 651 14.76 -35.59 -0.49
N GLU A 652 13.56 -36.13 -0.72
CA GLU A 652 13.07 -36.39 -2.08
C GLU A 652 12.65 -35.12 -2.83
N LEU A 653 12.00 -34.16 -2.16
CA LEU A 653 11.63 -32.87 -2.77
C LEU A 653 12.87 -32.01 -3.13
N ILE A 654 13.90 -32.00 -2.29
CA ILE A 654 15.15 -31.26 -2.55
C ILE A 654 15.96 -31.91 -3.68
N ASN A 655 16.05 -33.25 -3.72
CA ASN A 655 16.82 -33.96 -4.76
C ASN A 655 16.18 -33.91 -6.15
N THR A 656 14.85 -33.80 -6.24
CA THR A 656 14.15 -33.67 -7.53
C THR A 656 14.37 -32.28 -8.14
N ASN A 657 14.44 -31.23 -7.31
CA ASN A 657 14.69 -29.86 -7.73
C ASN A 657 16.15 -29.59 -8.13
N GLN A 658 17.13 -30.26 -7.49
CA GLN A 658 18.53 -30.19 -7.94
C GLN A 658 18.74 -30.79 -9.34
N GLN A 659 18.02 -31.86 -9.70
CA GLN A 659 18.12 -32.46 -11.03
C GLN A 659 17.43 -31.64 -12.15
N GLU A 660 16.46 -30.79 -11.81
CA GLU A 660 15.86 -29.83 -12.75
C GLU A 660 16.67 -28.52 -12.86
N GLY A 661 17.27 -28.05 -11.76
CA GLY A 661 18.21 -26.91 -11.74
C GLY A 661 19.45 -27.14 -12.61
N ASP A 662 20.05 -28.35 -12.54
CA ASP A 662 21.20 -28.73 -13.38
C ASP A 662 20.86 -28.84 -14.88
N LYS A 663 19.59 -29.05 -15.23
CA LYS A 663 19.14 -29.03 -16.64
C LYS A 663 18.92 -27.61 -17.16
N LYS A 664 18.63 -26.63 -16.30
CA LYS A 664 18.47 -25.21 -16.67
C LYS A 664 19.78 -24.44 -16.72
N GLN A 665 20.79 -24.77 -15.90
CA GLN A 665 22.12 -24.16 -16.02
C GLN A 665 22.81 -24.42 -17.38
N ARG A 666 22.40 -25.46 -18.12
CA ARG A 666 22.84 -25.67 -19.50
C ARG A 666 22.23 -24.71 -20.52
N TYR A 667 21.15 -24.01 -20.21
CA TYR A 667 20.53 -23.01 -21.08
C TYR A 667 21.11 -21.59 -20.89
N GLN A 668 21.76 -21.31 -19.75
CA GLN A 668 22.46 -20.03 -19.51
C GLN A 668 23.82 -19.92 -20.23
N ALA A 669 24.33 -20.99 -20.83
CA ALA A 669 25.62 -20.99 -21.52
C ALA A 669 25.55 -20.74 -23.04
N ASP A 670 24.36 -20.72 -23.64
CA ASP A 670 24.14 -20.58 -25.10
C ASP A 670 23.21 -19.41 -25.48
N CYS A 671 23.04 -18.40 -24.62
CA CYS A 671 22.40 -17.12 -24.95
C CYS A 671 23.42 -15.97 -24.98
#